data_AF-Q0DE26-F1
#
_entry.id   AF-Q0DE26-F1
#
_cell.length_a   1.000
_cell.length_b   1.000
_cell.length_c   1.000
_cell.angle_alpha   90.00
_cell.angle_beta   90.00
_cell.angle_gamma   90.00
#
_symmetry.space_group_name_H-M   'P 1'
#
loop_
_entity.id
_entity.type
_entity.pdbx_description
1 polymer ?
#
loop_
_entity_poly.entity_id
_entity_poly.type
_entity_poly.pdbx_seq_one_letter_code
_entity_poly.pdbx_strand_id
1 'polypeptide(L)'
;FAQLWNEVICSFREEDLISDKEMDLLVVPYSSDPSLKLMQWPLFLLASKIPIALDMAAQFRPRDSDLWKRICADEYMKCAVLECYESFKLVLNLLVIGENEKRIIGIIIKEIEANIAKNTFLANFRMSALPVLCKKFVELVSALKERDASKFDNVVLLLQDMLEVITRDMMVNEIRELAEFGHGNKDSVPRRQLFAGTGTKPAIVFPPPISAQWDEQIKRLYLLLTVKESAMDVPTNLEARRRIAFFTNSLFMDMPRAPRVRKMLSFSVMTPYYSEETVYSRNDLDLENEDGVSIIFYLQKIFPDEWNNFLERIGCQRESEVWGNEENVLQLRHWASLRGQTLCRTVRGMMYYKRALKLQAFLDMASESEILEGYKAVADPAEEEKKSQRSLSSQLEAIADMKFTYVATCQIYGNQKQSGDRRATDILNLMVNYPGLRVAYIDEVEERDGEKVQKVFYSVLVKALDNHDQEIYRIKLPGPAKLGEGKPENQNHAIVFTRGEALQTIDMNQDNYLEEALKMRNLLEEFHENHGVRQPTILGVREHIFTGSVSSLAWFMSNQETSFVTIGQRVLANPLKVRFHYGHPDVFDRIFHITRGGISKASCGINLSEDIFAGFNSTLRRGNVTHHEYIQVGKGRDVGLNQISLFEAKVACGNGEQTLSRDIYRLGHRFDFFRMLSCYFTTVGFYISSMMVVIIVYVFLYGRLYLALSGLELAIMKQARMRGNTALQAAMGSQSIVQLGLLMALPMFMEIGLERGFRSALGDFIIMQLQLCSVFFTFSLGTKSHYFGRTILHGGAKYKATGRGFVVRHVKFP
;
A
#
# COMPACT_ATOMS: atom_id res chain seq x y z
N PHE A 1 6.52 -8.81 15.80
CA PHE A 1 5.77 -7.60 15.39
C PHE A 1 6.70 -6.53 14.82
N ALA A 2 7.67 -6.01 15.60
CA ALA A 2 8.64 -4.98 15.16
C ALA A 2 9.25 -5.24 13.77
N GLN A 3 9.74 -6.45 13.50
CA GLN A 3 10.31 -6.83 12.20
C GLN A 3 9.34 -6.59 11.02
N LEU A 4 8.06 -6.94 11.17
CA LEU A 4 7.05 -6.75 10.13
C LEU A 4 6.67 -5.27 10.02
N TRP A 5 6.41 -4.64 11.17
CA TRP A 5 5.97 -3.25 11.24
C TRP A 5 7.01 -2.29 10.64
N ASN A 6 8.27 -2.42 11.04
CA ASN A 6 9.33 -1.54 10.60
C ASN A 6 9.58 -1.65 9.10
N GLU A 7 9.49 -2.86 8.52
CA GLU A 7 9.61 -3.02 7.06
C GLU A 7 8.48 -2.32 6.32
N VAL A 8 7.25 -2.35 6.84
CA VAL A 8 6.12 -1.59 6.28
C VAL A 8 6.37 -0.08 6.39
N ILE A 9 6.80 0.42 7.55
CA ILE A 9 7.12 1.84 7.73
C ILE A 9 8.29 2.27 6.83
N CYS A 10 9.34 1.46 6.71
CA CYS A 10 10.45 1.74 5.79
C CYS A 10 9.97 1.80 4.34
N SER A 11 9.05 0.91 3.93
CA SER A 11 8.48 0.96 2.58
C SER A 11 7.72 2.26 2.31
N PHE A 12 7.01 2.81 3.31
CA PHE A 12 6.34 4.10 3.15
C PHE A 12 7.33 5.25 2.96
N ARG A 13 8.48 5.18 3.65
CA ARG A 13 9.54 6.16 3.48
C ARG A 13 10.21 6.06 2.11
N GLU A 14 10.48 4.84 1.64
CA GLU A 14 11.00 4.55 0.29
C GLU A 14 10.05 5.05 -0.81
N GLU A 15 8.75 5.03 -0.56
CA GLU A 15 7.70 5.53 -1.46
C GLU A 15 7.46 7.05 -1.33
N ASP A 16 8.16 7.73 -0.42
CA ASP A 16 8.01 9.16 -0.10
C ASP A 16 6.63 9.53 0.48
N LEU A 17 5.93 8.58 1.10
CA LEU A 17 4.64 8.82 1.76
C LEU A 17 4.79 9.45 3.15
N ILE A 18 5.94 9.28 3.79
CA ILE A 18 6.25 9.84 5.12
C ILE A 18 7.63 10.50 5.10
N SER A 19 7.80 11.49 5.98
CA SER A 19 9.10 12.15 6.22
C SER A 19 10.03 11.29 7.08
N ASP A 20 11.31 11.66 7.17
CA ASP A 20 12.27 10.99 8.06
C ASP A 20 11.83 11.10 9.53
N LYS A 21 11.31 12.26 9.92
CA LYS A 21 10.78 12.50 11.27
C LYS A 21 9.58 11.60 11.57
N GLU A 22 8.65 11.44 10.64
CA GLU A 22 7.49 10.56 10.82
C GLU A 22 7.90 9.09 10.88
N MET A 23 8.87 8.67 10.06
CA MET A 23 9.45 7.34 10.12
C MET A 23 10.00 7.04 11.53
N ASP A 24 10.79 7.96 12.10
CA ASP A 24 11.34 7.80 13.44
C ASP A 24 10.25 7.70 14.52
N LEU A 25 9.12 8.38 14.33
CA LEU A 25 7.99 8.33 15.27
C LEU A 25 7.20 7.02 15.18
N LEU A 26 7.20 6.39 14.02
CA LEU A 26 6.42 5.18 13.73
C LEU A 26 7.20 3.89 14.01
N VAL A 27 8.52 3.87 13.83
CA VAL A 27 9.35 2.66 14.01
C VAL A 27 9.34 2.16 15.47
N VAL A 28 9.36 0.84 15.62
CA VAL A 28 9.48 0.12 16.90
C VAL A 28 10.91 -0.39 17.05
N PRO A 29 11.60 -0.19 18.18
CA PRO A 29 12.95 -0.73 18.36
C PRO A 29 12.96 -2.27 18.26
N TYR A 30 13.98 -2.82 17.59
CA TYR A 30 14.14 -4.27 17.42
C TYR A 30 14.54 -4.98 18.72
N SER A 31 15.48 -4.36 19.44
CA SER A 31 15.94 -4.81 20.73
C SER A 31 15.26 -3.96 21.80
N SER A 32 14.48 -4.60 22.67
CA SER A 32 14.63 -4.20 24.07
C SER A 32 16.08 -4.53 24.36
N ASP A 33 16.92 -3.55 24.64
CA ASP A 33 18.15 -3.86 25.37
C ASP A 33 17.70 -4.78 26.53
N PRO A 34 18.27 -6.00 26.68
CA PRO A 34 17.89 -6.91 27.76
C PRO A 34 17.89 -6.22 29.13
N SER A 35 18.63 -5.11 29.27
CA SER A 35 18.64 -4.22 30.43
C SER A 35 17.30 -3.52 30.70
N LEU A 36 16.56 -3.08 29.68
CA LEU A 36 15.33 -2.29 29.82
C LEU A 36 14.15 -3.14 30.30
N LYS A 37 14.10 -4.44 30.00
CA LYS A 37 13.00 -5.38 30.39
C LYS A 37 11.58 -4.82 30.22
N LEU A 38 11.38 -3.90 29.28
CA LEU A 38 10.13 -3.19 29.06
C LEU A 38 9.74 -3.23 27.58
N MET A 39 8.44 -3.25 27.31
CA MET A 39 7.92 -3.20 25.96
C MET A 39 7.91 -1.75 25.47
N GLN A 40 8.64 -1.49 24.39
CA GLN A 40 8.75 -0.15 23.81
C GLN A 40 7.76 0.02 22.67
N TRP A 41 6.76 0.87 22.88
CA TRP A 41 5.77 1.21 21.86
C TRP A 41 6.33 2.25 20.86
N PRO A 42 5.78 2.37 19.64
CA PRO A 42 6.08 3.48 18.74
C PRO A 42 5.97 4.84 19.42
N LEU A 43 6.87 5.77 19.10
CA LEU A 43 6.90 7.09 19.74
C LEU A 43 5.64 7.91 19.47
N PHE A 44 4.95 7.72 18.35
CA PHE A 44 3.73 8.48 18.06
C PHE A 44 2.62 8.24 19.11
N LEU A 45 2.61 7.08 19.77
CA LEU A 45 1.69 6.77 20.88
C LEU A 45 2.16 7.37 22.22
N LEU A 46 3.48 7.56 22.37
CA LEU A 46 4.14 8.08 23.57
C LEU A 46 4.37 9.60 23.54
N ALA A 47 4.17 10.23 22.38
CA ALA A 47 4.36 11.66 22.16
C ALA A 47 3.52 12.50 23.14
N SER A 48 4.04 13.64 23.57
CA SER A 48 3.46 14.55 24.58
C SER A 48 3.30 14.01 26.02
N LYS A 49 3.44 12.69 26.24
CA LYS A 49 3.17 12.08 27.55
C LYS A 49 4.19 12.47 28.63
N ILE A 50 5.47 12.58 28.28
CA ILE A 50 6.53 12.97 29.23
C ILE A 50 6.32 14.39 29.78
N PRO A 51 6.15 15.44 28.94
CA PRO A 51 5.83 16.78 29.45
C PRO A 51 4.59 16.83 30.35
N ILE A 52 3.52 16.09 30.00
CA ILE A 52 2.29 16.03 30.81
C ILE A 52 2.55 15.35 32.16
N ALA A 53 3.29 14.24 32.16
CA ALA A 53 3.66 13.53 33.39
C ALA A 53 4.56 14.40 34.29
N LEU A 54 5.50 15.16 33.71
CA LEU A 54 6.37 16.08 34.44
C LEU A 54 5.59 17.22 35.10
N ASP A 55 4.68 17.86 34.38
CA ASP A 55 3.85 18.93 34.93
C ASP A 55 2.91 18.40 36.03
N MET A 56 2.30 17.23 35.79
CA MET A 56 1.48 16.55 36.78
C MET A 56 2.29 16.29 38.05
N ALA A 57 3.50 15.72 37.93
CA ALA A 57 4.36 15.40 39.06
C ALA A 57 4.83 16.65 39.82
N ALA A 58 5.21 17.72 39.11
CA ALA A 58 5.70 18.96 39.73
C ALA A 58 4.62 19.67 40.57
N GLN A 59 3.36 19.59 40.15
CA GLN A 59 2.22 20.19 40.86
C GLN A 59 1.59 19.24 41.90
N PHE A 60 1.94 17.95 41.88
CA PHE A 60 1.32 16.95 42.76
C PHE A 60 1.85 17.05 44.19
N ARG A 61 0.94 17.18 45.14
CA ARG A 61 1.20 17.19 46.60
C ARG A 61 0.62 16.02 47.42
N PRO A 62 -0.40 15.27 46.95
CA PRO A 62 -0.92 14.11 47.69
C PRO A 62 0.07 12.94 47.83
N ARG A 63 -0.45 11.75 48.16
CA ARG A 63 0.33 10.50 48.30
C ARG A 63 0.86 9.98 46.96
N ASP A 64 2.01 9.32 46.99
CA ASP A 64 2.64 8.64 45.84
C ASP A 64 1.67 7.75 45.07
N SER A 65 0.86 6.96 45.79
CA SER A 65 -0.11 6.06 45.21
C SER A 65 -1.14 6.77 44.33
N ASP A 66 -1.49 8.01 44.68
CA ASP A 66 -2.49 8.78 43.95
C ASP A 66 -1.88 9.40 42.68
N LEU A 67 -0.60 9.81 42.72
CA LEU A 67 0.14 10.24 41.53
C LEU A 67 0.29 9.09 40.55
N TRP A 68 0.77 7.94 41.05
CA TRP A 68 1.00 6.76 40.21
C TRP A 68 -0.29 6.23 39.60
N LYS A 69 -1.41 6.27 40.34
CA LYS A 69 -2.74 5.94 39.79
C LYS A 69 -3.15 6.86 38.64
N ARG A 70 -2.86 8.17 38.72
CA ARG A 70 -3.14 9.11 37.63
C ARG A 70 -2.25 8.86 36.42
N ILE A 71 -0.97 8.58 36.63
CA ILE A 71 -0.04 8.19 35.55
C ILE A 71 -0.51 6.88 34.89
N CYS A 72 -0.91 5.90 35.69
CA CYS A 72 -1.39 4.60 35.20
C CYS A 72 -2.80 4.64 34.58
N ALA A 73 -3.53 5.75 34.67
CA ALA A 73 -4.83 5.89 34.01
C ALA A 73 -4.70 5.91 32.48
N ASP A 74 -3.54 6.32 31.97
CA ASP A 74 -3.16 6.23 30.56
C ASP A 74 -2.02 5.22 30.43
N GLU A 75 -2.29 4.08 29.79
CA GLU A 75 -1.32 3.00 29.62
C GLU A 75 -0.07 3.46 28.87
N TYR A 76 -0.21 4.35 27.88
CA TYR A 76 0.91 4.88 27.13
C TYR A 76 1.74 5.86 27.95
N MET A 77 1.10 6.66 28.81
CA MET A 77 1.82 7.55 29.73
C MET A 77 2.65 6.75 30.74
N LYS A 78 2.11 5.66 31.28
CA LYS A 78 2.87 4.72 32.12
C LYS A 78 4.08 4.15 31.38
N CYS A 79 3.89 3.66 30.15
CA CYS A 79 4.99 3.12 29.33
C CYS A 79 6.06 4.18 29.05
N ALA A 80 5.66 5.41 28.69
CA ALA A 80 6.59 6.51 28.42
C ALA A 80 7.45 6.84 29.65
N VAL A 81 6.83 6.98 30.82
CA VAL A 81 7.55 7.31 32.07
C VAL A 81 8.55 6.21 32.44
N LEU A 82 8.14 4.94 32.36
CA LEU A 82 9.03 3.81 32.64
C LEU A 82 10.18 3.74 31.64
N GLU A 83 9.90 3.89 30.34
CA GLU A 83 10.92 3.89 29.30
C GLU A 83 11.92 5.05 29.48
N CYS A 84 11.44 6.25 29.82
CA CYS A 84 12.28 7.41 30.10
C CYS A 84 13.20 7.18 31.29
N TYR A 85 12.69 6.60 32.38
CA TYR A 85 13.47 6.32 33.58
C TYR A 85 14.54 5.25 33.35
N GLU A 86 14.18 4.16 32.68
CA GLU A 86 15.14 3.08 32.38
C GLU A 86 16.20 3.54 31.34
N SER A 87 15.79 4.33 30.33
CA SER A 87 16.74 4.94 29.39
C SER A 87 17.67 5.94 30.07
N PHE A 88 17.19 6.69 31.06
CA PHE A 88 18.02 7.58 31.88
C PHE A 88 19.10 6.80 32.63
N LYS A 89 18.74 5.70 33.29
CA LYS A 89 19.71 4.81 33.96
C LYS A 89 20.72 4.23 32.97
N LEU A 90 20.26 3.78 31.80
CA LEU A 90 21.11 3.22 30.75
C LEU A 90 22.15 4.23 30.25
N VAL A 91 21.71 5.45 29.92
CA VAL A 91 22.60 6.53 29.45
C VAL A 91 23.67 6.85 30.50
N LEU A 92 23.30 6.97 31.78
CA LEU A 92 24.27 7.23 32.85
C LEU A 92 25.26 6.08 33.03
N ASN A 93 24.80 4.83 33.00
CA ASN A 93 25.64 3.65 33.16
C ASN A 93 26.68 3.49 32.04
N LEU A 94 26.33 3.91 30.81
CA LEU A 94 27.21 3.88 29.65
C LEU A 94 28.17 5.06 29.61
N LEU A 95 27.70 6.26 29.98
CA LEU A 95 28.48 7.48 29.93
C LEU A 95 29.52 7.56 31.05
N VAL A 96 29.18 7.13 32.27
CA VAL A 96 30.07 7.22 33.43
C VAL A 96 30.86 5.94 33.56
N ILE A 97 32.20 6.01 33.52
CA ILE A 97 33.10 4.87 33.74
C ILE A 97 33.73 4.90 35.13
N GLY A 98 33.97 6.09 35.68
CA GLY A 98 34.68 6.24 36.95
C GLY A 98 34.01 5.45 38.08
N GLU A 99 34.80 4.66 38.81
CA GLU A 99 34.28 3.76 39.85
C GLU A 99 33.61 4.53 41.00
N ASN A 100 34.18 5.68 41.38
CA ASN A 100 33.62 6.55 42.42
C ASN A 100 32.31 7.18 41.96
N GLU A 101 32.29 7.68 40.72
CA GLU A 101 31.15 8.34 40.10
C GLU A 101 29.99 7.34 39.88
N LYS A 102 30.30 6.12 39.41
CA LYS A 102 29.33 5.01 39.34
C LYS A 102 28.77 4.65 40.70
N ARG A 103 29.60 4.60 41.75
CA ARG A 103 29.16 4.31 43.11
C ARG A 103 28.19 5.39 43.62
N ILE A 104 28.51 6.67 43.39
CA ILE A 104 27.66 7.82 43.75
C ILE A 104 26.29 7.72 43.06
N ILE A 105 26.29 7.52 41.73
CA ILE A 105 25.05 7.34 40.94
C ILE A 105 24.26 6.13 41.44
N GLY A 106 24.94 5.01 41.73
CA GLY A 106 24.31 3.79 42.24
C GLY A 106 23.64 3.97 43.60
N ILE A 107 24.25 4.74 44.51
CA ILE A 107 23.64 5.09 45.82
C ILE A 107 22.36 5.89 45.60
N ILE A 108 22.39 6.91 44.72
CA ILE A 108 21.23 7.74 44.42
C ILE A 108 20.10 6.93 43.79
N ILE A 109 20.40 6.09 42.79
CA ILE A 109 19.39 5.22 42.15
C ILE A 109 18.78 4.28 43.18
N LYS A 110 19.58 3.65 44.04
CA LYS A 110 19.09 2.75 45.08
C LYS A 110 18.18 3.45 46.09
N GLU A 111 18.50 4.69 46.47
CA GLU A 111 17.66 5.49 47.35
C GLU A 111 16.33 5.85 46.67
N ILE A 112 16.36 6.25 45.39
CA ILE A 112 15.16 6.50 44.58
C ILE A 112 14.27 5.25 44.53
N GLU A 113 14.82 4.10 44.15
CA GLU A 113 14.08 2.84 44.02
C GLU A 113 13.54 2.35 45.38
N ALA A 114 14.29 2.53 46.47
CA ALA A 114 13.84 2.18 47.82
C ALA A 114 12.64 3.04 48.27
N ASN A 115 12.64 4.33 47.94
CA ASN A 115 11.54 5.24 48.25
C ASN A 115 10.30 4.98 47.39
N ILE A 116 10.48 4.65 46.11
CA ILE A 116 9.40 4.22 45.23
C ILE A 116 8.75 2.94 45.78
N ALA A 117 9.55 1.94 46.17
CA ALA A 117 9.03 0.67 46.72
C ALA A 117 8.25 0.85 48.03
N LYS A 118 8.63 1.83 48.86
CA LYS A 118 7.97 2.15 50.14
C LYS A 118 6.79 3.11 50.00
N ASN A 119 6.50 3.65 48.80
CA ASN A 119 5.55 4.74 48.59
C ASN A 119 5.84 5.98 49.46
N THR A 120 7.12 6.31 49.63
CA THR A 120 7.61 7.49 50.39
C THR A 120 8.41 8.47 49.53
N PHE A 121 8.33 8.36 48.21
CA PHE A 121 9.06 9.17 47.24
C PHE A 121 8.69 10.65 47.34
N LEU A 122 7.40 11.04 47.33
CA LEU A 122 7.01 12.45 47.42
C LEU A 122 7.30 13.09 48.80
N ALA A 123 7.49 12.26 49.83
CA ALA A 123 7.91 12.72 51.14
C ALA A 123 9.41 13.07 51.19
N ASN A 124 10.23 12.36 50.41
CA ASN A 124 11.69 12.47 50.44
C ASN A 124 12.29 13.18 49.22
N PHE A 125 11.51 13.37 48.15
CA PHE A 125 11.91 14.05 46.91
C PHE A 125 10.91 15.14 46.50
N ARG A 126 11.39 16.37 46.34
CA ARG A 126 10.63 17.53 45.85
C ARG A 126 10.53 17.48 44.33
N MET A 127 9.31 17.30 43.83
CA MET A 127 9.05 17.18 42.39
C MET A 127 9.11 18.50 41.62
N SER A 128 9.10 19.64 42.30
CA SER A 128 9.17 20.96 41.64
C SER A 128 10.43 21.17 40.81
N ALA A 129 11.53 20.50 41.16
CA ALA A 129 12.80 20.57 40.43
C ALA A 129 12.95 19.49 39.34
N LEU A 130 12.04 18.52 39.26
CA LEU A 130 12.09 17.48 38.23
C LEU A 130 12.05 18.02 36.79
N PRO A 131 11.25 19.05 36.44
CA PRO A 131 11.29 19.65 35.11
C PRO A 131 12.67 20.26 34.77
N VAL A 132 13.38 20.79 35.77
CA VAL A 132 14.75 21.32 35.61
C VAL A 132 15.72 20.18 35.31
N LEU A 133 15.64 19.08 36.07
CA LEU A 133 16.43 17.87 35.82
C LEU A 133 16.17 17.33 34.40
N CYS A 134 14.90 17.23 34.00
CA CYS A 134 14.54 16.74 32.67
C CYS A 134 15.07 17.66 31.56
N LYS A 135 15.06 18.98 31.74
CA LYS A 135 15.62 19.92 30.77
C LYS A 135 17.14 19.71 30.60
N LYS A 136 17.87 19.56 31.71
CA LYS A 136 19.31 19.25 31.69
C LYS A 136 19.59 17.91 31.03
N PHE A 137 18.73 16.92 31.26
CA PHE A 137 18.82 15.63 30.60
C PHE A 137 18.58 15.72 29.08
N VAL A 138 17.63 16.55 28.62
CA VAL A 138 17.44 16.82 27.18
C VAL A 138 18.69 17.44 26.56
N GLU A 139 19.32 18.40 27.24
CA GLU A 139 20.59 19.02 26.80
C GLU A 139 21.71 17.96 26.71
N LEU A 140 21.79 17.05 27.69
CA LEU A 140 22.74 15.93 27.68
C LEU A 140 22.50 14.99 26.49
N VAL A 141 21.25 14.56 26.28
CA VAL A 141 20.89 13.67 25.17
C VAL A 141 21.16 14.34 23.81
N SER A 142 20.93 15.65 23.68
CA SER A 142 21.29 16.42 22.49
C SER A 142 22.80 16.38 22.22
N ALA A 143 23.62 16.60 23.25
CA ALA A 143 25.07 16.52 23.14
C ALA A 143 25.55 15.11 22.75
N LEU A 144 24.93 14.07 23.31
CA LEU A 144 25.21 12.67 22.95
C LEU A 144 24.82 12.32 21.51
N LYS A 145 23.74 12.92 20.99
CA LYS A 145 23.28 12.74 19.61
C LYS A 145 24.23 13.38 18.60
N GLU A 146 24.75 14.59 18.87
CA GLU A 146 25.66 15.30 17.97
C GLU A 146 27.08 14.71 17.93
N ARG A 147 27.51 14.03 19.00
CA ARG A 147 28.81 13.35 19.13
C ARG A 147 30.04 14.25 18.90
N ASP A 148 29.89 15.56 19.04
CA ASP A 148 30.99 16.49 18.89
C ASP A 148 31.90 16.46 20.12
N ALA A 149 33.13 15.97 19.96
CA ALA A 149 34.13 15.90 21.02
C ALA A 149 34.42 17.25 21.70
N SER A 150 34.18 18.38 21.01
CA SER A 150 34.31 19.72 21.59
C SER A 150 33.37 19.98 22.78
N LYS A 151 32.29 19.19 22.89
CA LYS A 151 31.29 19.29 23.95
C LYS A 151 31.63 18.50 25.22
N PHE A 152 32.83 17.91 25.34
CA PHE A 152 33.23 17.14 26.52
C PHE A 152 33.02 17.91 27.83
N ASP A 153 33.52 19.14 27.91
CA ASP A 153 33.38 19.98 29.10
C ASP A 153 31.91 20.32 29.40
N ASN A 154 31.09 20.52 28.36
CA ASN A 154 29.66 20.75 28.51
C ASN A 154 28.95 19.51 29.09
N VAL A 155 29.32 18.31 28.65
CA VAL A 155 28.77 17.05 29.19
C VAL A 155 29.17 16.88 30.67
N VAL A 156 30.42 17.18 31.02
CA VAL A 156 30.90 17.17 32.40
C VAL A 156 30.12 18.14 33.28
N LEU A 157 29.87 19.36 32.79
CA LEU A 157 29.06 20.37 33.49
C LEU A 157 27.59 19.94 33.63
N LEU A 158 26.98 19.39 32.57
CA LEU A 158 25.59 18.92 32.61
C LEU A 158 25.40 17.79 33.64
N LEU A 159 26.34 16.84 33.73
CA LEU A 159 26.28 15.79 34.74
C LEU A 159 26.41 16.34 36.17
N GLN A 160 27.23 17.38 36.38
CA GLN A 160 27.33 18.06 37.68
C GLN A 160 26.06 18.80 38.03
N ASP A 161 25.52 19.57 37.09
CA ASP A 161 24.26 20.30 37.26
C ASP A 161 23.13 19.32 37.61
N MET A 162 23.04 18.18 36.91
CA MET A 162 22.04 17.15 37.19
C MET A 162 22.21 16.54 38.59
N LEU A 163 23.45 16.24 38.99
CA LEU A 163 23.74 15.74 40.34
C LEU A 163 23.37 16.78 41.41
N GLU A 164 23.66 18.05 41.17
CA GLU A 164 23.32 19.16 42.07
C GLU A 164 21.80 19.33 42.20
N VAL A 165 21.06 19.29 41.08
CA VAL A 165 19.58 19.34 41.09
C VAL A 165 18.99 18.18 41.89
N ILE A 166 19.49 16.95 41.70
CA ILE A 166 18.99 15.79 42.45
C ILE A 166 19.30 15.95 43.94
N THR A 167 20.55 16.25 44.30
CA THR A 167 21.01 16.22 45.70
C THR A 167 20.58 17.44 46.51
N ARG A 168 20.49 18.64 45.92
CA ARG A 168 20.15 19.87 46.64
C ARG A 168 18.70 20.30 46.46
N ASP A 169 18.16 20.19 45.25
CA ASP A 169 16.85 20.75 44.94
C ASP A 169 15.73 19.71 45.11
N MET A 170 16.01 18.45 44.78
CA MET A 170 15.04 17.36 44.90
C MET A 170 15.10 16.66 46.24
N MET A 171 16.25 16.17 46.70
CA MET A 171 16.33 15.41 47.96
C MET A 171 16.04 16.29 49.18
N VAL A 172 15.10 15.86 50.02
CA VAL A 172 14.75 16.57 51.26
C VAL A 172 15.78 16.30 52.37
N ASN A 173 16.33 15.08 52.40
CA ASN A 173 17.36 14.66 53.34
C ASN A 173 18.66 14.38 52.59
N GLU A 174 19.78 14.93 53.05
CA GLU A 174 21.09 14.62 52.48
C GLU A 174 21.47 13.16 52.80
N ILE A 175 21.95 12.43 51.78
CA ILE A 175 22.52 11.10 51.99
C ILE A 175 23.86 11.28 52.73
N ARG A 176 23.95 10.76 53.95
CA ARG A 176 25.18 10.81 54.76
C ARG A 176 26.40 10.23 54.01
N GLU A 177 26.20 9.16 53.24
CA GLU A 177 27.25 8.57 52.38
C GLU A 177 27.74 9.54 51.30
N LEU A 178 26.89 10.43 50.74
CA LEU A 178 27.29 11.44 49.77
C LEU A 178 28.00 12.64 50.43
N ALA A 179 27.58 13.02 51.64
CA ALA A 179 28.21 14.08 52.42
C ALA A 179 29.69 13.77 52.72
N GLU A 180 30.02 12.49 52.96
CA GLU A 180 31.41 12.04 53.18
C GLU A 180 32.30 12.20 51.94
N PHE A 181 31.75 12.12 50.71
CA PHE A 181 32.51 12.38 49.48
C PHE A 181 32.69 13.87 49.18
N GLY A 182 31.73 14.72 49.57
CA GLY A 182 31.80 16.18 49.41
C GLY A 182 32.82 16.87 50.34
N HIS A 183 33.27 16.17 51.39
CA HIS A 183 34.14 16.72 52.44
C HIS A 183 35.64 16.43 52.27
N GLY A 184 36.13 16.22 51.04
CA GLY A 184 37.55 16.35 50.75
C GLY A 184 38.02 17.79 50.92
N ASN A 185 38.60 18.12 52.08
CA ASN A 185 39.30 19.35 52.49
C ASN A 185 38.95 20.66 51.75
N LYS A 186 38.29 21.58 52.47
CA LYS A 186 37.86 22.91 52.00
C LYS A 186 38.99 23.85 51.53
N ASP A 187 40.27 23.52 51.71
CA ASP A 187 41.33 24.54 51.73
C ASP A 187 42.35 24.53 50.56
N SER A 188 42.21 23.75 49.47
CA SER A 188 43.23 23.86 48.41
C SER A 188 42.89 23.50 46.96
N VAL A 189 41.66 23.17 46.58
CA VAL A 189 41.35 22.92 45.15
C VAL A 189 39.97 23.47 44.80
N PRO A 190 39.81 24.39 43.82
CA PRO A 190 38.50 24.88 43.42
C PRO A 190 37.65 23.68 43.01
N ARG A 191 36.45 23.56 43.61
CA ARG A 191 35.43 22.51 43.42
C ARG A 191 35.82 21.53 42.31
N ARG A 192 36.54 20.46 42.67
CA ARG A 192 36.91 19.43 41.69
C ARG A 192 35.63 18.98 41.00
N GLN A 193 35.57 19.22 39.69
CA GLN A 193 34.53 18.73 38.82
C GLN A 193 34.50 17.20 38.92
N LEU A 194 33.54 16.64 39.67
CA LEU A 194 33.47 15.20 39.98
C LEU A 194 33.60 14.33 38.73
N PHE A 195 32.94 14.74 37.64
CA PHE A 195 32.93 14.04 36.36
C PHE A 195 34.06 14.43 35.38
N ALA A 196 34.96 15.37 35.73
CA ALA A 196 36.11 15.71 34.88
C ALA A 196 37.21 14.63 34.90
N GLY A 197 37.19 13.74 35.90
CA GLY A 197 38.21 12.71 36.11
C GLY A 197 39.44 13.24 36.86
N THR A 198 40.20 12.31 37.44
CA THR A 198 41.56 12.56 37.92
C THR A 198 42.50 12.37 36.74
N GLY A 199 43.50 13.23 36.51
CA GLY A 199 44.32 13.31 35.28
C GLY A 199 44.98 12.03 34.70
N THR A 200 44.78 10.85 35.29
CA THR A 200 45.18 9.54 34.77
C THR A 200 44.02 8.59 34.42
N LYS A 201 42.76 8.88 34.82
CA LYS A 201 41.57 8.07 34.52
C LYS A 201 40.37 8.96 34.15
N PRO A 202 39.80 8.82 32.93
CA PRO A 202 38.59 9.54 32.57
C PRO A 202 37.41 9.06 33.42
N ALA A 203 36.63 9.99 33.98
CA ALA A 203 35.42 9.65 34.71
C ALA A 203 34.24 9.35 33.76
N ILE A 204 34.26 9.90 32.54
CA ILE A 204 33.22 9.74 31.52
C ILE A 204 33.78 9.30 30.17
N VAL A 205 32.96 8.64 29.37
CA VAL A 205 33.25 8.31 27.96
C VAL A 205 32.47 9.23 27.04
N PHE A 206 33.17 10.17 26.43
CA PHE A 206 32.58 11.03 25.42
C PHE A 206 33.63 11.36 24.35
N PRO A 207 33.32 11.21 23.05
CA PRO A 207 32.05 10.74 22.49
C PRO A 207 31.80 9.23 22.76
N PRO A 208 30.53 8.80 22.77
CA PRO A 208 30.17 7.39 22.96
C PRO A 208 30.65 6.51 21.76
N PRO A 209 30.84 5.19 21.96
CA PRO A 209 31.25 4.29 20.88
C PRO A 209 30.22 4.25 19.75
N ILE A 210 30.71 4.19 18.50
CA ILE A 210 29.87 4.16 17.30
C ILE A 210 29.22 2.78 17.18
N SER A 211 27.93 2.70 17.49
CA SER A 211 27.08 1.57 17.08
C SER A 211 25.77 2.10 16.53
N ALA A 212 25.23 1.42 15.50
CA ALA A 212 23.93 1.76 14.92
C ALA A 212 22.81 1.68 15.98
N GLN A 213 22.91 0.71 16.89
CA GLN A 213 21.98 0.55 18.02
C GLN A 213 21.99 1.77 18.94
N TRP A 214 23.16 2.32 19.26
CA TRP A 214 23.26 3.51 20.10
C TRP A 214 22.69 4.74 19.42
N ASP A 215 22.94 4.92 18.11
CA ASP A 215 22.34 5.99 17.31
C ASP A 215 20.81 5.95 17.35
N GLU A 216 20.22 4.78 17.11
CA GLU A 216 18.77 4.58 17.16
C GLU A 216 18.20 4.87 18.55
N GLN A 217 18.83 4.35 19.60
CA GLN A 217 18.38 4.53 20.98
C GLN A 217 18.44 6.01 21.43
N ILE A 218 19.54 6.70 21.16
CA ILE A 218 19.69 8.12 21.52
C ILE A 218 18.75 9.01 20.70
N LYS A 219 18.58 8.74 19.41
CA LYS A 219 17.62 9.46 18.56
C LYS A 219 16.19 9.26 19.07
N ARG A 220 15.83 8.03 19.43
CA ARG A 220 14.52 7.69 20.02
C ARG A 220 14.30 8.40 21.35
N LEU A 221 15.27 8.34 22.26
CA LEU A 221 15.21 8.99 23.56
C LEU A 221 15.06 10.51 23.42
N TYR A 222 15.82 11.12 22.51
CA TYR A 222 15.70 12.54 22.22
C TYR A 222 14.28 12.91 21.79
N LEU A 223 13.69 12.13 20.87
CA LEU A 223 12.31 12.36 20.42
C LEU A 223 11.28 12.14 21.52
N LEU A 224 11.42 11.09 22.33
CA LEU A 224 10.54 10.82 23.48
C LEU A 224 10.48 12.00 24.46
N LEU A 225 11.61 12.68 24.68
CA LEU A 225 11.72 13.80 25.60
C LEU A 225 11.29 15.15 24.99
N THR A 226 11.47 15.33 23.68
CA THR A 226 11.32 16.65 23.02
C THR A 226 10.01 16.83 22.27
N VAL A 227 9.33 15.76 21.87
CA VAL A 227 8.06 15.84 21.14
C VAL A 227 6.94 16.22 22.12
N LYS A 228 6.59 17.51 22.12
CA LYS A 228 5.57 18.09 23.01
C LYS A 228 4.15 17.99 22.46
N GLU A 229 4.02 17.97 21.14
CA GLU A 229 2.73 17.89 20.47
C GLU A 229 2.24 16.44 20.41
N SER A 230 0.92 16.29 20.40
CA SER A 230 0.29 15.00 20.14
C SER A 230 0.63 14.57 18.71
N ALA A 231 1.24 13.39 18.56
CA ALA A 231 1.55 12.82 17.26
C ALA A 231 0.43 11.92 16.72
N MET A 232 -0.82 12.13 17.17
CA MET A 232 -1.97 11.31 16.77
C MET A 232 -2.32 11.43 15.29
N ASP A 233 -1.91 12.53 14.64
CA ASP A 233 -2.10 12.73 13.21
C ASP A 233 -1.00 12.09 12.35
N VAL A 234 -0.02 11.41 12.96
CA VAL A 234 1.07 10.71 12.24
C VAL A 234 0.61 9.30 11.82
N PRO A 235 0.76 8.90 10.55
CA PRO A 235 1.28 9.69 9.43
C PRO A 235 0.28 10.74 8.93
N THR A 236 0.83 11.89 8.51
CA THR A 236 0.05 13.00 7.97
C THR A 236 -0.53 12.69 6.59
N ASN A 237 0.23 11.96 5.78
CA ASN A 237 -0.20 11.54 4.45
C ASN A 237 -1.43 10.61 4.50
N LEU A 238 -2.44 10.94 3.70
CA LEU A 238 -3.72 10.24 3.69
C LEU A 238 -3.60 8.81 3.13
N GLU A 239 -2.70 8.58 2.17
CA GLU A 239 -2.50 7.26 1.59
C GLU A 239 -1.81 6.31 2.57
N ALA A 240 -0.78 6.78 3.29
CA ALA A 240 -0.15 6.02 4.37
C ALA A 240 -1.16 5.65 5.47
N ARG A 241 -2.01 6.61 5.88
CA ARG A 241 -3.05 6.38 6.88
C ARG A 241 -4.09 5.36 6.41
N ARG A 242 -4.55 5.46 5.16
CA ARG A 242 -5.47 4.51 4.54
C ARG A 242 -4.88 3.10 4.51
N ARG A 243 -3.62 2.98 4.07
CA ARG A 243 -2.88 1.71 4.01
C ARG A 243 -2.76 1.04 5.37
N ILE A 244 -2.32 1.77 6.40
CA ILE A 244 -2.26 1.25 7.77
C ILE A 244 -3.64 0.85 8.28
N ALA A 245 -4.64 1.73 8.14
CA ALA A 245 -5.98 1.47 8.65
C ALA A 245 -6.63 0.25 7.98
N PHE A 246 -6.47 0.10 6.67
CA PHE A 246 -6.96 -1.08 5.97
C PHE A 246 -6.21 -2.34 6.41
N PHE A 247 -4.88 -2.29 6.44
CA PHE A 247 -4.08 -3.43 6.85
C PHE A 247 -4.45 -3.91 8.26
N THR A 248 -4.49 -3.02 9.24
CA THR A 248 -4.83 -3.37 10.62
C THR A 248 -6.24 -3.92 10.75
N ASN A 249 -7.24 -3.30 10.12
CA ASN A 249 -8.62 -3.80 10.12
C ASN A 249 -8.74 -5.16 9.43
N SER A 250 -8.00 -5.36 8.32
CA SER A 250 -8.03 -6.60 7.56
C SER A 250 -7.50 -7.80 8.36
N LEU A 251 -6.57 -7.58 9.31
CA LEU A 251 -6.06 -8.65 10.19
C LEU A 251 -7.12 -9.24 11.13
N PHE A 252 -8.24 -8.53 11.34
CA PHE A 252 -9.38 -9.01 12.13
C PHE A 252 -10.48 -9.65 11.26
N MET A 253 -10.32 -9.67 9.94
CA MET A 253 -11.23 -10.38 9.05
C MET A 253 -10.96 -11.88 9.10
N ASP A 254 -11.95 -12.66 8.66
CA ASP A 254 -11.80 -14.11 8.53
C ASP A 254 -10.80 -14.42 7.40
N MET A 255 -9.69 -15.06 7.77
CA MET A 255 -8.66 -15.52 6.84
C MET A 255 -7.98 -16.79 7.38
N PRO A 256 -7.51 -17.69 6.52
CA PRO A 256 -6.86 -18.93 6.94
C PRO A 256 -5.54 -18.65 7.68
N ARG A 257 -5.07 -19.62 8.48
CA ARG A 257 -3.75 -19.52 9.12
C ARG A 257 -2.65 -19.77 8.10
N ALA A 258 -1.71 -18.84 7.98
CA ALA A 258 -0.56 -19.00 7.10
C ALA A 258 0.37 -20.16 7.55
N PRO A 259 0.67 -21.16 6.69
CA PRO A 259 1.67 -22.18 6.97
C PRO A 259 3.06 -21.59 6.82
N ARG A 260 4.10 -22.19 7.41
CA ARG A 260 5.51 -21.78 7.21
C ARG A 260 5.84 -21.57 5.73
N VAL A 261 6.68 -20.60 5.39
CA VAL A 261 7.03 -20.25 3.99
C VAL A 261 7.51 -21.47 3.21
N ARG A 262 8.24 -22.40 3.84
CA ARG A 262 8.68 -23.64 3.18
C ARG A 262 7.51 -24.55 2.75
N LYS A 263 6.40 -24.52 3.48
CA LYS A 263 5.21 -25.37 3.28
C LYS A 263 4.08 -24.70 2.49
N MET A 264 4.13 -23.38 2.26
CA MET A 264 3.12 -22.70 1.46
C MET A 264 3.13 -23.18 0.00
N LEU A 265 1.99 -23.02 -0.67
CA LEU A 265 1.89 -23.19 -2.13
C LEU A 265 2.81 -22.21 -2.85
N SER A 266 3.48 -22.72 -3.87
CA SER A 266 4.30 -21.89 -4.77
C SER A 266 3.41 -21.19 -5.79
N PHE A 267 3.74 -19.96 -6.17
CA PHE A 267 2.93 -19.20 -7.12
C PHE A 267 3.75 -18.34 -8.05
N SER A 268 3.17 -18.02 -9.20
CA SER A 268 3.68 -16.99 -10.11
C SER A 268 2.74 -15.82 -10.23
N VAL A 269 3.29 -14.64 -10.47
CA VAL A 269 2.54 -13.49 -10.98
C VAL A 269 2.80 -13.38 -12.48
N MET A 270 1.76 -13.09 -13.26
CA MET A 270 1.90 -12.84 -14.69
C MET A 270 1.22 -11.53 -15.09
N THR A 271 1.99 -10.65 -15.75
CA THR A 271 1.51 -9.34 -16.17
C THR A 271 1.72 -9.13 -17.67
N PRO A 272 0.66 -8.99 -18.49
CA PRO A 272 0.81 -8.71 -19.91
C PRO A 272 1.19 -7.25 -20.15
N TYR A 273 2.27 -7.05 -20.92
CA TYR A 273 2.79 -5.75 -21.35
C TYR A 273 2.88 -5.69 -22.87
N TYR A 274 2.48 -4.57 -23.46
CA TYR A 274 2.66 -4.36 -24.90
C TYR A 274 3.60 -3.20 -25.19
N SER A 275 3.15 -1.97 -24.98
CA SER A 275 3.91 -0.78 -25.36
C SER A 275 3.60 0.44 -24.48
N GLU A 276 3.01 0.21 -23.32
CA GLU A 276 2.75 1.24 -22.30
C GLU A 276 4.05 1.89 -21.82
N GLU A 277 3.95 2.96 -21.05
CA GLU A 277 5.15 3.62 -20.52
C GLU A 277 5.83 2.76 -19.45
N THR A 278 7.13 2.47 -19.61
CA THR A 278 7.88 1.67 -18.64
C THR A 278 8.31 2.51 -17.45
N VAL A 279 9.01 3.61 -17.74
CA VAL A 279 9.53 4.63 -16.81
C VAL A 279 9.47 5.95 -17.57
N TYR A 280 8.93 7.03 -17.02
CA TYR A 280 8.94 8.32 -17.69
C TYR A 280 10.37 8.78 -18.03
N SER A 281 10.58 9.31 -19.24
CA SER A 281 11.84 9.97 -19.60
C SER A 281 11.94 11.37 -19.00
N ARG A 282 13.15 11.94 -19.01
CA ARG A 282 13.35 13.36 -18.72
C ARG A 282 12.46 14.25 -19.59
N ASN A 283 12.38 13.96 -20.88
CA ASN A 283 11.57 14.73 -21.82
C ASN A 283 10.08 14.60 -21.49
N ASP A 284 9.59 13.42 -21.12
CA ASP A 284 8.16 13.25 -20.76
C ASP A 284 7.78 14.07 -19.53
N LEU A 285 8.72 14.26 -18.59
CA LEU A 285 8.48 15.03 -17.37
C LEU A 285 8.46 16.54 -17.60
N ASP A 286 9.36 17.05 -18.45
CA ASP A 286 9.51 18.48 -18.74
C ASP A 286 8.64 18.97 -19.89
N LEU A 287 8.13 18.09 -20.75
CA LEU A 287 7.31 18.49 -21.90
C LEU A 287 5.99 19.11 -21.43
N GLU A 288 5.84 20.40 -21.73
CA GLU A 288 4.61 21.13 -21.49
C GLU A 288 3.52 20.72 -22.50
N ASN A 289 2.30 20.58 -21.99
CA ASN A 289 1.10 20.37 -22.81
C ASN A 289 0.62 21.67 -23.49
N GLU A 290 -0.53 21.62 -24.16
CA GLU A 290 -1.18 22.78 -24.81
C GLU A 290 -1.49 23.95 -23.83
N ASP A 291 -1.54 23.69 -22.52
CA ASP A 291 -1.85 24.66 -21.47
C ASP A 291 -0.59 25.14 -20.69
N GLY A 292 0.63 24.74 -21.09
CA GLY A 292 1.87 25.09 -20.40
C GLY A 292 2.14 24.29 -19.11
N VAL A 293 1.50 23.13 -18.96
CA VAL A 293 1.59 22.26 -17.79
C VAL A 293 2.40 21.00 -18.13
N SER A 294 3.47 20.77 -17.38
CA SER A 294 4.29 19.57 -17.45
C SER A 294 3.83 18.49 -16.45
N ILE A 295 4.23 17.23 -16.65
CA ILE A 295 3.89 16.13 -15.73
C ILE A 295 4.46 16.41 -14.35
N ILE A 296 5.69 16.93 -14.27
CA ILE A 296 6.33 17.21 -12.98
C ILE A 296 5.58 18.31 -12.22
N PHE A 297 5.22 19.41 -12.89
CA PHE A 297 4.43 20.48 -12.29
C PHE A 297 3.10 19.96 -11.76
N TYR A 298 2.43 19.10 -12.54
CA TYR A 298 1.17 18.49 -12.14
C TYR A 298 1.32 17.61 -10.89
N LEU A 299 2.34 16.75 -10.84
CA LEU A 299 2.60 15.87 -9.70
C LEU A 299 2.91 16.65 -8.41
N GLN A 300 3.71 17.71 -8.50
CA GLN A 300 4.01 18.57 -7.34
C GLN A 300 2.76 19.25 -6.77
N LYS A 301 1.80 19.61 -7.62
CA LYS A 301 0.55 20.25 -7.18
C LYS A 301 -0.43 19.28 -6.53
N ILE A 302 -0.44 18.02 -6.97
CA ILE A 302 -1.33 17.00 -6.42
C ILE A 302 -0.76 16.34 -5.16
N PHE A 303 0.56 16.13 -5.12
CA PHE A 303 1.26 15.44 -4.04
C PHE A 303 2.33 16.35 -3.40
N PRO A 304 1.97 17.49 -2.81
CA PRO A 304 2.93 18.46 -2.28
C PRO A 304 3.72 17.91 -1.07
N ASP A 305 3.06 17.11 -0.23
CA ASP A 305 3.67 16.41 0.90
C ASP A 305 4.68 15.36 0.44
N GLU A 306 4.30 14.50 -0.50
CA GLU A 306 5.18 13.46 -1.02
C GLU A 306 6.37 14.06 -1.81
N TRP A 307 6.17 15.20 -2.47
CA TRP A 307 7.25 15.94 -3.11
C TRP A 307 8.28 16.45 -2.09
N ASN A 308 7.82 16.98 -0.95
CA ASN A 308 8.73 17.42 0.11
C ASN A 308 9.50 16.24 0.71
N ASN A 309 8.84 15.10 0.94
CA ASN A 309 9.48 13.88 1.43
C ASN A 309 10.53 13.33 0.43
N PHE A 310 10.26 13.47 -0.88
CA PHE A 310 11.21 13.15 -1.93
C PHE A 310 12.45 14.05 -1.90
N LEU A 311 12.26 15.37 -1.82
CA LEU A 311 13.34 16.34 -1.70
C LEU A 311 14.20 16.08 -0.45
N GLU A 312 13.55 15.77 0.68
CA GLU A 312 14.22 15.35 1.92
C GLU A 312 15.07 14.08 1.68
N ARG A 313 14.54 13.07 0.97
CA ARG A 313 15.23 11.79 0.74
C ARG A 313 16.52 11.95 -0.06
N ILE A 314 16.50 12.80 -1.08
CA ILE A 314 17.65 13.03 -1.96
C ILE A 314 18.59 14.12 -1.43
N GLY A 315 18.23 14.80 -0.34
CA GLY A 315 19.02 15.88 0.24
C GLY A 315 19.05 17.17 -0.58
N CYS A 316 18.02 17.43 -1.39
CA CYS A 316 17.88 18.66 -2.17
C CYS A 316 16.86 19.62 -1.52
N GLN A 317 17.11 20.93 -1.62
CA GLN A 317 16.16 21.94 -1.11
C GLN A 317 15.28 22.52 -2.23
N ARG A 318 15.78 22.51 -3.46
CA ARG A 318 15.11 23.11 -4.62
C ARG A 318 15.08 22.15 -5.79
N GLU A 319 14.03 22.25 -6.60
CA GLU A 319 13.87 21.46 -7.82
C GLU A 319 15.06 21.65 -8.79
N SER A 320 15.58 22.87 -8.92
CA SER A 320 16.72 23.16 -9.81
C SER A 320 17.97 22.34 -9.46
N GLU A 321 18.15 21.94 -8.20
CA GLU A 321 19.26 21.08 -7.77
C GLU A 321 19.07 19.63 -8.23
N VAL A 322 17.81 19.18 -8.31
CA VAL A 322 17.45 17.84 -8.79
C VAL A 322 17.83 17.67 -10.26
N TRP A 323 17.53 18.68 -11.08
CA TRP A 323 17.89 18.70 -12.51
C TRP A 323 19.39 18.82 -12.79
N GLY A 324 20.17 19.28 -11.80
CA GLY A 324 21.61 19.49 -11.93
C GLY A 324 22.46 18.22 -11.82
N ASN A 325 21.91 17.12 -11.29
CA ASN A 325 22.61 15.84 -11.11
C ASN A 325 21.87 14.71 -11.84
N GLU A 326 22.55 13.97 -12.72
CA GLU A 326 21.95 12.85 -13.48
C GLU A 326 21.40 11.74 -12.59
N GLU A 327 22.04 11.46 -11.44
CA GLU A 327 21.56 10.48 -10.47
C GLU A 327 20.21 10.92 -9.86
N ASN A 328 20.11 12.20 -9.49
CA ASN A 328 18.87 12.78 -8.97
C ASN A 328 17.78 12.80 -10.03
N VAL A 329 18.12 13.06 -11.30
CA VAL A 329 17.18 12.96 -12.43
C VAL A 329 16.67 11.54 -12.60
N LEU A 330 17.52 10.52 -12.44
CA LEU A 330 17.08 9.12 -12.48
C LEU A 330 16.09 8.81 -11.35
N GLN A 331 16.40 9.25 -10.12
CA GLN A 331 15.48 9.09 -8.98
C GLN A 331 14.16 9.83 -9.19
N LEU A 332 14.19 11.03 -9.77
CA LEU A 332 13.00 11.80 -10.14
C LEU A 332 12.13 11.06 -11.16
N ARG A 333 12.75 10.46 -12.18
CA ARG A 333 12.05 9.63 -13.18
C ARG A 333 11.35 8.44 -12.53
N HIS A 334 12.00 7.75 -11.60
CA HIS A 334 11.38 6.68 -10.83
C HIS A 334 10.24 7.20 -9.95
N TRP A 335 10.47 8.29 -9.21
CA TRP A 335 9.47 8.90 -8.34
C TRP A 335 8.18 9.27 -9.08
N ALA A 336 8.31 9.87 -10.27
CA ALA A 336 7.17 10.20 -11.12
C ALA A 336 6.49 8.94 -11.69
N SER A 337 7.27 7.94 -12.10
CA SER A 337 6.75 6.69 -12.67
C SER A 337 5.94 5.88 -11.67
N LEU A 338 6.33 5.90 -10.40
CA LEU A 338 5.61 5.25 -9.29
C LEU A 338 4.27 5.90 -8.96
N ARG A 339 4.01 7.13 -9.44
CA ARG A 339 2.72 7.83 -9.32
C ARG A 339 1.86 7.75 -10.59
N GLY A 340 2.46 7.34 -11.70
CA GLY A 340 1.77 7.05 -12.95
C GLY A 340 1.17 5.64 -13.02
N GLN A 341 0.71 5.26 -14.21
CA GLN A 341 0.29 3.90 -14.56
C GLN A 341 1.37 3.24 -15.44
N THR A 342 2.56 3.06 -14.87
CA THR A 342 3.76 2.57 -15.57
C THR A 342 4.09 1.12 -15.23
N LEU A 343 4.80 0.41 -16.11
CA LEU A 343 5.30 -0.94 -15.81
C LEU A 343 6.21 -0.94 -14.57
N CYS A 344 7.02 0.10 -14.36
CA CYS A 344 7.89 0.22 -13.19
C CYS A 344 7.11 0.14 -11.88
N ARG A 345 5.96 0.83 -11.79
CA ARG A 345 5.08 0.78 -10.62
C ARG A 345 4.56 -0.63 -10.37
N THR A 346 4.01 -1.25 -11.41
CA THR A 346 3.47 -2.62 -11.35
C THR A 346 4.52 -3.63 -10.93
N VAL A 347 5.74 -3.51 -11.48
CA VAL A 347 6.85 -4.38 -11.13
C VAL A 347 7.27 -4.19 -9.68
N ARG A 348 7.47 -2.95 -9.24
CA ARG A 348 7.82 -2.63 -7.86
C ARG A 348 6.80 -3.22 -6.89
N GLY A 349 5.50 -3.00 -7.15
CA GLY A 349 4.41 -3.55 -6.34
C GLY A 349 4.45 -5.07 -6.26
N MET A 350 4.46 -5.77 -7.40
CA MET A 350 4.45 -7.25 -7.38
C MET A 350 5.71 -7.86 -6.78
N MET A 351 6.85 -7.18 -6.87
CA MET A 351 8.08 -7.62 -6.23
C MET A 351 8.07 -7.51 -4.71
N TYR A 352 7.09 -6.80 -4.11
CA TYR A 352 6.87 -6.88 -2.67
C TYR A 352 6.51 -8.27 -2.18
N TYR A 353 5.95 -9.15 -3.00
CA TYR A 353 5.78 -10.56 -2.60
C TYR A 353 7.13 -11.22 -2.29
N LYS A 354 8.16 -10.98 -3.10
CA LYS A 354 9.50 -11.50 -2.82
C LYS A 354 10.04 -10.94 -1.50
N ARG A 355 9.92 -9.62 -1.28
CA ARG A 355 10.36 -8.95 -0.04
C ARG A 355 9.63 -9.49 1.19
N ALA A 356 8.31 -9.59 1.12
CA ALA A 356 7.45 -10.15 2.17
C ALA A 356 7.82 -11.60 2.50
N LEU A 357 8.04 -12.44 1.49
CA LEU A 357 8.43 -13.84 1.68
C LEU A 357 9.82 -13.99 2.28
N LYS A 358 10.80 -13.16 1.87
CA LYS A 358 12.16 -13.15 2.47
C LYS A 358 12.08 -12.82 3.97
N LEU A 359 11.33 -11.77 4.32
CA LEU A 359 11.10 -11.37 5.71
C LEU A 359 10.36 -12.44 6.53
N GLN A 360 9.33 -13.05 5.96
CA GLN A 360 8.58 -14.10 6.63
C GLN A 360 9.37 -15.40 6.78
N ALA A 361 10.21 -15.74 5.81
CA ALA A 361 11.12 -16.89 5.90
C ALA A 361 12.17 -16.66 6.98
N PHE A 362 12.64 -15.41 7.13
CA PHE A 362 13.53 -15.02 8.23
C PHE A 362 12.86 -15.28 9.58
N LEU A 363 11.62 -14.82 9.77
CA LEU A 363 10.88 -15.06 11.01
C LEU A 363 10.59 -16.54 11.31
N ASP A 364 10.46 -17.38 10.27
CA ASP A 364 10.25 -18.82 10.43
C ASP A 364 11.54 -19.58 10.81
N MET A 365 12.73 -19.02 10.53
CA MET A 365 14.03 -19.69 10.64
C MET A 365 14.97 -19.09 11.68
N ALA A 366 14.89 -17.79 11.91
CA ALA A 366 15.83 -17.04 12.73
C ALA A 366 15.75 -17.47 14.20
N SER A 367 16.92 -17.53 14.83
CA SER A 367 17.08 -17.66 16.27
C SER A 367 16.67 -16.38 16.99
N GLU A 368 16.42 -16.47 18.29
CA GLU A 368 16.06 -15.31 19.12
C GLU A 368 17.12 -14.20 19.07
N SER A 369 18.41 -14.55 19.05
CA SER A 369 19.51 -13.60 18.91
C SER A 369 19.51 -12.87 17.57
N GLU A 370 19.29 -13.58 16.46
CA GLU A 370 19.22 -12.98 15.12
C GLU A 370 17.99 -12.06 14.98
N ILE A 371 16.87 -12.44 15.60
CA ILE A 371 15.66 -11.59 15.64
C ILE A 371 15.93 -10.29 16.40
N LEU A 372 16.75 -10.34 17.46
CA LEU A 372 17.13 -9.17 18.26
C LEU A 372 18.15 -8.27 17.56
N GLU A 373 19.05 -8.83 16.75
CA GLU A 373 19.99 -8.06 15.91
C GLU A 373 19.28 -7.28 14.80
N GLY A 374 18.12 -7.79 14.35
CA GLY A 374 17.25 -7.11 13.40
C GLY A 374 17.38 -7.65 11.98
N TYR A 375 16.27 -7.69 11.25
CA TYR A 375 16.25 -8.22 9.88
C TYR A 375 17.20 -7.48 8.93
N LYS A 376 17.39 -6.16 9.11
CA LYS A 376 18.31 -5.35 8.28
C LYS A 376 19.76 -5.87 8.32
N ALA A 377 20.23 -6.36 9.48
CA ALA A 377 21.57 -6.92 9.61
C ALA A 377 21.76 -8.17 8.73
N VAL A 378 20.69 -8.92 8.49
CA VAL A 378 20.70 -10.14 7.65
C VAL A 378 20.33 -9.83 6.20
N ALA A 379 19.49 -8.83 5.96
CA ALA A 379 19.04 -8.42 4.63
C ALA A 379 20.16 -7.76 3.82
N ASP A 380 20.97 -6.92 4.48
CA ASP A 380 22.15 -6.24 3.93
C ASP A 380 23.44 -6.76 4.59
N PRO A 381 23.85 -8.01 4.30
CA PRO A 381 25.07 -8.57 4.88
C PRO A 381 26.30 -7.84 4.35
N ALA A 382 27.37 -7.83 5.15
CA ALA A 382 28.68 -7.33 4.71
C ALA A 382 29.15 -8.07 3.44
N GLU A 383 29.95 -7.41 2.60
CA GLU A 383 30.46 -7.95 1.32
C GLU A 383 31.13 -9.33 1.45
N GLU A 384 31.71 -9.64 2.62
CA GLU A 384 32.32 -10.95 2.92
C GLU A 384 31.27 -12.06 3.09
N GLU A 385 30.14 -11.77 3.73
CA GLU A 385 29.05 -12.72 3.94
C GLU A 385 28.21 -12.96 2.68
N LYS A 386 28.07 -11.95 1.81
CA LYS A 386 27.41 -12.09 0.50
C LYS A 386 28.02 -13.22 -0.36
N LYS A 387 29.33 -13.48 -0.19
CA LYS A 387 30.04 -14.55 -0.93
C LYS A 387 29.81 -15.94 -0.34
N SER A 388 29.36 -16.04 0.91
CA SER A 388 29.09 -17.32 1.56
C SER A 388 27.72 -17.86 1.15
N GLN A 389 27.72 -18.91 0.33
CA GLN A 389 26.50 -19.67 0.00
C GLN A 389 25.79 -20.25 1.24
N ARG A 390 26.47 -20.31 2.40
CA ARG A 390 25.90 -20.79 3.67
C ARG A 390 25.27 -19.69 4.52
N SER A 391 25.38 -18.41 4.12
CA SER A 391 24.78 -17.30 4.86
C SER A 391 23.26 -17.49 5.02
N LEU A 392 22.70 -16.99 6.12
CA LEU A 392 21.25 -17.00 6.33
C LEU A 392 20.54 -16.25 5.18
N SER A 393 21.10 -15.11 4.75
CA SER A 393 20.55 -14.30 3.65
C SER A 393 20.40 -15.09 2.34
N SER A 394 21.42 -15.84 1.92
CA SER A 394 21.34 -16.67 0.71
C SER A 394 20.29 -17.79 0.82
N GLN A 395 20.12 -18.38 2.01
CA GLN A 395 19.06 -19.38 2.24
C GLN A 395 17.66 -18.75 2.14
N LEU A 396 17.48 -17.54 2.67
CA LEU A 396 16.22 -16.81 2.61
C LEU A 396 15.85 -16.44 1.17
N GLU A 397 16.83 -15.99 0.38
CA GLU A 397 16.64 -15.71 -1.04
C GLU A 397 16.25 -16.94 -1.83
N ALA A 398 16.94 -18.07 -1.60
CA ALA A 398 16.60 -19.34 -2.23
C ALA A 398 15.17 -19.79 -1.89
N ILE A 399 14.72 -19.62 -0.64
CA ILE A 399 13.35 -19.96 -0.24
C ILE A 399 12.33 -19.07 -0.93
N ALA A 400 12.58 -17.76 -0.99
CA ALA A 400 11.70 -16.83 -1.69
C ALA A 400 11.60 -17.16 -3.19
N ASP A 401 12.74 -17.43 -3.85
CA ASP A 401 12.81 -17.75 -5.28
C ASP A 401 12.20 -19.12 -5.62
N MET A 402 12.21 -20.07 -4.69
CA MET A 402 11.49 -21.35 -4.84
C MET A 402 9.97 -21.19 -4.76
N LYS A 403 9.47 -20.17 -4.05
CA LYS A 403 8.04 -19.98 -3.78
C LYS A 403 7.37 -18.95 -4.66
N PHE A 404 8.14 -17.98 -5.19
CA PHE A 404 7.61 -16.88 -5.97
C PHE A 404 8.43 -16.64 -7.24
N THR A 405 7.73 -16.45 -8.35
CA THR A 405 8.33 -15.99 -9.61
C THR A 405 7.44 -14.96 -10.26
N TYR A 406 8.02 -13.90 -10.81
CA TYR A 406 7.26 -12.90 -11.53
C TYR A 406 7.62 -12.89 -13.01
N VAL A 407 6.61 -13.10 -13.88
CA VAL A 407 6.76 -13.11 -15.34
C VAL A 407 6.02 -11.92 -15.95
N ALA A 408 6.76 -10.91 -16.41
CA ALA A 408 6.21 -9.83 -17.23
C ALA A 408 6.28 -10.22 -18.71
N THR A 409 5.16 -10.21 -19.42
CA THR A 409 5.07 -10.67 -20.80
C THR A 409 5.19 -9.47 -21.74
N CYS A 410 6.41 -8.99 -21.92
CA CYS A 410 6.74 -7.85 -22.77
C CYS A 410 6.81 -8.24 -24.25
N GLN A 411 5.65 -8.42 -24.88
CA GLN A 411 5.51 -9.12 -26.17
C GLN A 411 6.47 -8.64 -27.27
N ILE A 412 6.73 -7.32 -27.34
CA ILE A 412 7.56 -6.69 -28.38
C ILE A 412 8.97 -6.31 -27.90
N TYR A 413 9.42 -6.80 -26.74
CA TYR A 413 10.74 -6.47 -26.17
C TYR A 413 11.90 -6.73 -27.15
N GLY A 414 11.86 -7.85 -27.89
CA GLY A 414 12.86 -8.17 -28.91
C GLY A 414 12.97 -7.10 -30.00
N ASN A 415 11.84 -6.63 -30.52
CA ASN A 415 11.80 -5.54 -31.51
C ASN A 415 12.27 -4.21 -30.91
N GLN A 416 11.85 -3.89 -29.69
CA GLN A 416 12.29 -2.68 -28.98
C GLN A 416 13.81 -2.67 -28.77
N LYS A 417 14.40 -3.82 -28.45
CA LYS A 417 15.85 -3.98 -28.31
C LYS A 417 16.57 -3.74 -29.64
N GLN A 418 16.08 -4.34 -30.72
CA GLN A 418 16.66 -4.16 -32.06
C GLN A 418 16.54 -2.71 -32.57
N SER A 419 15.44 -2.02 -32.26
CA SER A 419 15.23 -0.63 -32.67
C SER A 419 15.94 0.41 -31.78
N GLY A 420 16.63 -0.02 -30.71
CA GLY A 420 17.22 0.90 -29.73
C GLY A 420 16.18 1.72 -28.97
N ASP A 421 14.97 1.19 -28.77
CA ASP A 421 13.92 1.86 -28.01
C ASP A 421 14.29 1.91 -26.53
N ARG A 422 14.20 3.11 -25.94
CA ARG A 422 14.46 3.35 -24.51
C ARG A 422 13.70 2.39 -23.59
N ARG A 423 12.48 1.99 -23.96
CA ARG A 423 11.66 1.04 -23.18
C ARG A 423 12.36 -0.32 -23.01
N ALA A 424 13.17 -0.76 -23.98
CA ALA A 424 13.97 -1.98 -23.83
C ALA A 424 15.03 -1.83 -22.75
N THR A 425 15.72 -0.68 -22.73
CA THR A 425 16.72 -0.35 -21.69
C THR A 425 16.06 -0.25 -20.32
N ASP A 426 14.89 0.40 -20.21
CA ASP A 426 14.17 0.48 -18.94
C ASP A 426 13.70 -0.89 -18.45
N ILE A 427 13.23 -1.77 -19.35
CA ILE A 427 12.86 -3.16 -19.00
C ILE A 427 14.09 -3.95 -18.52
N LEU A 428 15.24 -3.79 -19.18
CA LEU A 428 16.50 -4.39 -18.74
C LEU A 428 16.88 -3.92 -17.34
N ASN A 429 16.83 -2.61 -17.08
CA ASN A 429 17.12 -2.03 -15.76
C ASN A 429 16.16 -2.56 -14.69
N LEU A 430 14.87 -2.77 -15.02
CA LEU A 430 13.93 -3.41 -14.10
C LEU A 430 14.32 -4.85 -13.78
N MET A 431 14.79 -5.63 -14.76
CA MET A 431 15.28 -7.00 -14.50
C MET A 431 16.55 -7.01 -13.63
N VAL A 432 17.43 -6.03 -13.81
CA VAL A 432 18.65 -5.87 -12.99
C VAL A 432 18.29 -5.52 -11.54
N ASN A 433 17.40 -4.54 -11.36
CA ASN A 433 16.98 -4.08 -10.03
C ASN A 433 16.10 -5.11 -9.30
N TYR A 434 15.41 -5.97 -10.03
CA TYR A 434 14.54 -7.02 -9.47
C TYR A 434 14.94 -8.41 -9.99
N PRO A 435 15.91 -9.10 -9.36
CA PRO A 435 16.40 -10.41 -9.83
C PRO A 435 15.36 -11.54 -9.86
N GLY A 436 14.20 -11.36 -9.21
CA GLY A 436 13.05 -12.29 -9.30
C GLY A 436 12.15 -12.08 -10.52
N LEU A 437 12.33 -10.99 -11.25
CA LEU A 437 11.61 -10.68 -12.48
C LEU A 437 12.17 -11.51 -13.65
N ARG A 438 11.26 -12.05 -14.45
CA ARG A 438 11.51 -12.71 -15.73
C ARG A 438 10.71 -11.99 -16.79
N VAL A 439 11.29 -11.81 -17.96
CA VAL A 439 10.62 -11.18 -19.10
C VAL A 439 10.39 -12.22 -20.18
N ALA A 440 9.13 -12.37 -20.59
CA ALA A 440 8.74 -13.20 -21.72
C ALA A 440 8.40 -12.32 -22.92
N TYR A 441 8.88 -12.65 -24.11
CA TYR A 441 8.60 -11.90 -25.33
C TYR A 441 8.51 -12.80 -26.57
N ILE A 442 8.05 -12.22 -27.68
CA ILE A 442 8.03 -12.86 -28.99
C ILE A 442 9.22 -12.34 -29.82
N ASP A 443 10.07 -13.26 -30.26
CA ASP A 443 11.17 -12.99 -31.18
C ASP A 443 10.76 -13.38 -32.61
N GLU A 444 10.90 -12.45 -33.54
CA GLU A 444 10.63 -12.66 -34.97
C GLU A 444 11.96 -12.78 -35.72
N VAL A 445 12.23 -13.95 -36.29
CA VAL A 445 13.46 -14.24 -37.02
C VAL A 445 13.13 -14.65 -38.45
N GLU A 446 13.90 -14.15 -39.41
CA GLU A 446 13.81 -14.58 -40.81
C GLU A 446 14.73 -15.78 -41.04
N GLU A 447 14.14 -16.96 -41.29
CA GLU A 447 14.87 -18.17 -41.66
C GLU A 447 14.75 -18.42 -43.17
N ARG A 448 15.85 -18.86 -43.81
CA ARG A 448 15.82 -19.30 -45.21
C ARG A 448 15.48 -20.79 -45.27
N ASP A 449 14.32 -21.11 -45.85
CA ASP A 449 13.96 -22.47 -46.24
C ASP A 449 14.12 -22.59 -47.77
N GLY A 450 15.29 -23.03 -48.21
CA GLY A 450 15.66 -23.04 -49.63
C GLY A 450 15.74 -21.62 -50.23
N GLU A 451 14.92 -21.32 -51.23
CA GLU A 451 14.82 -19.99 -51.86
C GLU A 451 13.86 -19.03 -51.15
N LYS A 452 13.03 -19.53 -50.21
CA LYS A 452 12.00 -18.71 -49.55
C LYS A 452 12.47 -18.24 -48.18
N VAL A 453 12.39 -16.93 -47.95
CA VAL A 453 12.54 -16.34 -46.62
C VAL A 453 11.21 -16.47 -45.89
N GLN A 454 11.20 -17.22 -44.78
CA GLN A 454 10.02 -17.37 -43.94
C GLN A 454 10.26 -16.71 -42.58
N LYS A 455 9.25 -15.97 -42.10
CA LYS A 455 9.21 -15.48 -40.73
C LYS A 455 8.89 -16.62 -39.76
N VAL A 456 9.78 -16.82 -38.81
CA VAL A 456 9.65 -17.79 -37.73
C VAL A 456 9.52 -17.03 -36.42
N PHE A 457 8.62 -17.50 -35.58
CA PHE A 457 8.28 -16.86 -34.31
C PHE A 457 8.77 -17.74 -33.17
N TYR A 458 9.40 -17.13 -32.17
CA TYR A 458 9.84 -17.80 -30.97
C TYR A 458 9.22 -17.13 -29.74
N SER A 459 8.79 -17.93 -28.78
CA SER A 459 8.51 -17.47 -27.43
C SER A 459 9.78 -17.62 -26.59
N VAL A 460 10.26 -16.52 -26.04
CA VAL A 460 11.55 -16.45 -25.33
C VAL A 460 11.33 -15.98 -23.90
N LEU A 461 12.07 -16.58 -22.96
CA LEU A 461 12.14 -16.16 -21.57
C LEU A 461 13.55 -15.69 -21.24
N VAL A 462 13.69 -14.48 -20.71
CA VAL A 462 14.97 -13.89 -20.29
C VAL A 462 14.97 -13.51 -18.81
N LYS A 463 16.18 -13.41 -18.24
CA LYS A 463 16.48 -12.80 -16.93
C LYS A 463 17.68 -11.87 -17.06
N ALA A 464 17.90 -10.99 -16.08
CA ALA A 464 19.17 -10.30 -15.96
C ALA A 464 20.27 -11.20 -15.37
N LEU A 465 21.46 -11.13 -15.94
CA LEU A 465 22.71 -11.66 -15.39
C LEU A 465 23.82 -10.66 -15.76
N ASP A 466 24.60 -10.21 -14.78
CA ASP A 466 25.72 -9.27 -14.98
C ASP A 466 25.35 -8.03 -15.82
N ASN A 467 24.21 -7.40 -15.51
CA ASN A 467 23.63 -6.24 -16.23
C ASN A 467 23.23 -6.48 -17.70
N HIS A 468 23.21 -7.73 -18.15
CA HIS A 468 22.77 -8.11 -19.49
C HIS A 468 21.56 -9.05 -19.41
N ASP A 469 20.73 -9.06 -20.45
CA ASP A 469 19.67 -10.05 -20.58
C ASP A 469 20.23 -11.39 -21.06
N GLN A 470 19.90 -12.45 -20.34
CA GLN A 470 20.28 -13.82 -20.63
C GLN A 470 19.04 -14.65 -20.95
N GLU A 471 19.05 -15.30 -22.12
CA GLU A 471 18.03 -16.27 -22.49
C GLU A 471 18.09 -17.51 -21.60
N ILE A 472 16.92 -17.90 -21.09
CA ILE A 472 16.73 -19.12 -20.30
C ILE A 472 16.10 -20.21 -21.17
N TYR A 473 15.03 -19.84 -21.88
CA TYR A 473 14.27 -20.74 -22.74
C TYR A 473 13.90 -20.03 -24.04
N ARG A 474 13.90 -20.79 -25.13
CA ARG A 474 13.45 -20.37 -26.45
C ARG A 474 12.62 -21.50 -27.04
N ILE A 475 11.37 -21.20 -27.38
CA ILE A 475 10.39 -22.18 -27.89
C ILE A 475 9.92 -21.72 -29.25
N LYS A 476 10.14 -22.53 -30.29
CA LYS A 476 9.62 -22.24 -31.64
C LYS A 476 8.10 -22.35 -31.63
N LEU A 477 7.42 -21.30 -32.09
CA LEU A 477 5.98 -21.27 -32.24
C LEU A 477 5.57 -21.83 -33.61
N PRO A 478 4.40 -22.46 -33.73
CA PRO A 478 3.93 -23.03 -35.00
C PRO A 478 3.57 -21.98 -36.06
N GLY A 479 3.52 -20.71 -35.69
CA GLY A 479 3.16 -19.59 -36.55
C GLY A 479 3.15 -18.27 -35.78
N PRO A 480 2.53 -17.22 -36.34
CA PRO A 480 2.40 -15.93 -35.68
C PRO A 480 1.72 -16.05 -34.31
N ALA A 481 2.30 -15.41 -33.30
CA ALA A 481 1.78 -15.47 -31.93
C ALA A 481 0.41 -14.78 -31.76
N LYS A 482 0.13 -13.76 -32.57
CA LYS A 482 -1.11 -12.97 -32.49
C LYS A 482 -2.13 -13.44 -33.52
N LEU A 483 -2.98 -14.40 -33.14
CA LEU A 483 -4.07 -14.91 -33.99
C LEU A 483 -5.41 -14.21 -33.69
N GLY A 484 -5.66 -13.85 -32.43
CA GLY A 484 -6.82 -13.04 -32.06
C GLY A 484 -6.49 -11.85 -31.16
N GLU A 485 -7.20 -11.72 -30.05
CA GLU A 485 -7.07 -10.56 -29.17
C GLU A 485 -5.66 -10.47 -28.55
N GLY A 486 -5.10 -9.27 -28.50
CA GLY A 486 -3.67 -9.09 -28.18
C GLY A 486 -3.28 -9.53 -26.76
N LYS A 487 -4.04 -9.10 -25.74
CA LYS A 487 -3.78 -9.42 -24.33
C LYS A 487 -3.83 -10.93 -24.04
N PRO A 488 -4.88 -11.68 -24.45
CA PRO A 488 -4.93 -13.12 -24.17
C PRO A 488 -3.88 -13.92 -24.97
N GLU A 489 -3.53 -13.53 -26.20
CA GLU A 489 -2.40 -14.17 -26.91
C GLU A 489 -1.06 -13.91 -26.22
N ASN A 490 -0.88 -12.69 -25.69
CA ASN A 490 0.30 -12.34 -24.90
C ASN A 490 0.38 -13.18 -23.61
N GLN A 491 -0.75 -13.47 -22.96
CA GLN A 491 -0.77 -14.38 -21.82
C GLN A 491 -0.52 -15.85 -22.24
N ASN A 492 -1.14 -16.30 -23.34
CA ASN A 492 -1.07 -17.68 -23.80
C ASN A 492 0.35 -18.14 -24.14
N HIS A 493 1.13 -17.32 -24.85
CA HIS A 493 2.50 -17.74 -25.20
C HIS A 493 3.39 -17.84 -23.96
N ALA A 494 3.18 -16.98 -22.96
CA ALA A 494 4.05 -16.87 -21.79
C ALA A 494 3.65 -17.78 -20.62
N ILE A 495 2.40 -18.29 -20.59
CA ILE A 495 1.90 -19.11 -19.47
C ILE A 495 2.77 -20.35 -19.21
N VAL A 496 3.43 -20.89 -20.25
CA VAL A 496 4.37 -22.03 -20.14
C VAL A 496 5.61 -21.71 -19.30
N PHE A 497 5.98 -20.43 -19.16
CA PHE A 497 7.12 -19.99 -18.36
C PHE A 497 6.77 -19.76 -16.89
N THR A 498 5.49 -19.68 -16.55
CA THR A 498 5.05 -19.58 -15.15
C THR A 498 5.33 -20.87 -14.37
N ARG A 499 5.53 -20.76 -13.06
CA ARG A 499 5.87 -21.85 -12.14
C ARG A 499 4.97 -21.87 -10.91
N GLY A 500 5.00 -22.98 -10.18
CA GLY A 500 4.24 -23.19 -8.95
C GLY A 500 2.86 -23.79 -9.15
N GLU A 501 2.05 -23.84 -8.09
CA GLU A 501 0.69 -24.38 -8.08
C GLU A 501 -0.36 -23.32 -8.39
N ALA A 502 -0.09 -22.06 -8.01
CA ALA A 502 -0.99 -20.94 -8.24
C ALA A 502 -0.43 -19.92 -9.25
N LEU A 503 -1.32 -19.20 -9.92
CA LEU A 503 -0.99 -18.17 -10.89
C LEU A 503 -1.87 -16.94 -10.65
N GLN A 504 -1.28 -15.85 -10.16
CA GLN A 504 -1.94 -14.57 -10.07
C GLN A 504 -1.85 -13.84 -11.39
N THR A 505 -2.99 -13.42 -11.92
CA THR A 505 -3.03 -12.57 -13.11
C THR A 505 -3.03 -11.12 -12.64
N ILE A 506 -2.08 -10.31 -13.11
CA ILE A 506 -2.03 -8.86 -12.82
C ILE A 506 -2.12 -8.04 -14.11
N ASP A 507 -2.87 -6.93 -14.08
CA ASP A 507 -2.91 -5.97 -15.20
C ASP A 507 -1.75 -4.97 -15.12
N MET A 508 -1.33 -4.43 -16.27
CA MET A 508 -0.19 -3.50 -16.36
C MET A 508 -0.33 -2.21 -15.55
N ASN A 509 -1.55 -1.83 -15.17
CA ASN A 509 -1.86 -0.63 -14.42
C ASN A 509 -2.19 -0.91 -12.95
N GLN A 510 -1.85 -2.10 -12.46
CA GLN A 510 -2.04 -2.47 -11.06
C GLN A 510 -0.78 -2.27 -10.23
N ASP A 511 -0.95 -2.21 -8.92
CA ASP A 511 0.12 -1.98 -7.96
C ASP A 511 -0.12 -2.87 -6.73
N ASN A 512 0.89 -3.11 -5.92
CA ASN A 512 0.72 -3.82 -4.66
C ASN A 512 1.43 -3.09 -3.54
N TYR A 513 1.01 -3.40 -2.32
CA TYR A 513 1.54 -2.81 -1.10
C TYR A 513 2.28 -3.88 -0.30
N LEU A 514 3.37 -3.51 0.38
CA LEU A 514 4.19 -4.48 1.12
C LEU A 514 3.39 -5.19 2.22
N GLU A 515 2.57 -4.43 2.94
CA GLU A 515 1.69 -4.95 3.99
C GLU A 515 0.60 -5.89 3.45
N GLU A 516 0.12 -5.67 2.23
CA GLU A 516 -0.82 -6.59 1.56
C GLU A 516 -0.12 -7.86 1.09
N ALA A 517 1.12 -7.74 0.60
CA ALA A 517 1.94 -8.87 0.18
C ALA A 517 2.22 -9.88 1.30
N LEU A 518 2.24 -9.44 2.57
CA LEU A 518 2.36 -10.32 3.74
C LEU A 518 1.21 -11.34 3.86
N LYS A 519 0.03 -11.02 3.32
CA LYS A 519 -1.18 -11.86 3.41
C LYS A 519 -1.32 -12.90 2.29
N MET A 520 -0.39 -12.91 1.32
CA MET A 520 -0.45 -13.86 0.19
C MET A 520 -0.41 -15.33 0.65
N ARG A 521 0.32 -15.66 1.73
CA ARG A 521 0.30 -17.01 2.32
C ARG A 521 -1.10 -17.41 2.77
N ASN A 522 -1.82 -16.49 3.44
CA ASN A 522 -3.19 -16.72 3.89
C ASN A 522 -4.13 -16.90 2.69
N LEU A 523 -4.00 -16.04 1.66
CA LEU A 523 -4.78 -16.15 0.44
C LEU A 523 -4.60 -17.50 -0.25
N LEU A 524 -3.36 -17.99 -0.40
CA LEU A 524 -3.13 -19.26 -1.08
C LEU A 524 -3.73 -20.47 -0.34
N GLU A 525 -3.82 -20.43 0.98
CA GLU A 525 -4.48 -21.50 1.75
C GLU A 525 -5.98 -21.60 1.48
N GLU A 526 -6.62 -20.55 0.95
CA GLU A 526 -8.04 -20.58 0.58
C GLU A 526 -8.34 -21.68 -0.47
N PHE A 527 -7.36 -22.09 -1.28
CA PHE A 527 -7.51 -23.25 -2.17
C PHE A 527 -7.77 -24.57 -1.43
N HIS A 528 -7.33 -24.68 -0.18
CA HIS A 528 -7.51 -25.86 0.66
C HIS A 528 -8.69 -25.76 1.62
N GLU A 529 -9.21 -24.55 1.84
CA GLU A 529 -10.36 -24.30 2.69
C GLU A 529 -11.69 -24.76 2.08
N ASN A 530 -12.65 -25.03 2.97
CA ASN A 530 -13.97 -25.50 2.56
C ASN A 530 -14.91 -24.34 2.19
N HIS A 531 -15.01 -24.06 0.89
CA HIS A 531 -15.90 -23.04 0.32
C HIS A 531 -17.22 -23.59 -0.25
N GLY A 532 -17.66 -24.75 0.25
CA GLY A 532 -18.88 -25.42 -0.14
C GLY A 532 -18.62 -26.80 -0.75
N VAL A 533 -19.24 -27.09 -1.89
CA VAL A 533 -19.19 -28.45 -2.47
C VAL A 533 -17.81 -28.79 -3.04
N ARG A 534 -17.02 -27.79 -3.44
CA ARG A 534 -15.75 -27.97 -4.14
C ARG A 534 -14.71 -26.95 -3.69
N GLN A 535 -13.45 -27.36 -3.76
CA GLN A 535 -12.32 -26.48 -3.55
C GLN A 535 -12.32 -25.33 -4.57
N PRO A 536 -11.90 -24.12 -4.16
CA PRO A 536 -11.72 -23.00 -5.08
C PRO A 536 -10.73 -23.34 -6.19
N THR A 537 -10.93 -22.71 -7.34
CA THR A 537 -10.05 -22.78 -8.52
C THR A 537 -9.64 -21.39 -9.00
N ILE A 538 -10.34 -20.36 -8.51
CA ILE A 538 -10.03 -18.95 -8.70
C ILE A 538 -10.38 -18.25 -7.39
N LEU A 539 -9.41 -17.56 -6.80
CA LEU A 539 -9.57 -16.72 -5.62
C LEU A 539 -9.66 -15.27 -6.08
N GLY A 540 -10.84 -14.67 -5.90
CA GLY A 540 -11.06 -13.26 -6.20
C GLY A 540 -10.43 -12.38 -5.15
N VAL A 541 -9.75 -11.31 -5.58
CA VAL A 541 -9.06 -10.35 -4.72
C VAL A 541 -9.67 -8.96 -4.90
N ARG A 542 -9.73 -8.19 -3.81
CA ARG A 542 -10.24 -6.81 -3.84
C ARG A 542 -9.28 -5.87 -4.60
N GLU A 543 -9.84 -4.86 -5.25
CA GLU A 543 -9.08 -3.78 -5.90
C GLU A 543 -9.21 -2.48 -5.10
N HIS A 544 -8.14 -1.69 -5.05
CA HIS A 544 -8.12 -0.33 -4.55
C HIS A 544 -7.83 0.65 -5.70
N ILE A 545 -8.77 1.56 -6.00
CA ILE A 545 -8.63 2.49 -7.12
C ILE A 545 -7.83 3.72 -6.71
N PHE A 546 -6.52 3.72 -6.97
CA PHE A 546 -5.61 4.79 -6.54
C PHE A 546 -5.68 6.07 -7.38
N THR A 547 -6.40 6.09 -8.50
CA THR A 547 -6.63 7.31 -9.31
C THR A 547 -7.90 8.07 -8.93
N GLY A 548 -8.64 7.62 -7.90
CA GLY A 548 -9.95 8.16 -7.55
C GLY A 548 -9.96 9.61 -7.03
N SER A 549 -8.84 10.10 -6.49
CA SER A 549 -8.74 11.46 -5.91
C SER A 549 -8.43 12.56 -6.93
N VAL A 550 -8.18 12.20 -8.19
CA VAL A 550 -7.62 13.11 -9.20
C VAL A 550 -8.66 14.08 -9.78
N SER A 551 -9.90 13.64 -9.93
CA SER A 551 -11.00 14.46 -10.48
C SER A 551 -12.35 14.01 -9.93
N SER A 552 -13.38 14.85 -10.02
CA SER A 552 -14.75 14.46 -9.62
C SER A 552 -15.26 13.26 -10.41
N LEU A 553 -14.97 13.20 -11.71
CA LEU A 553 -15.35 12.06 -12.56
C LEU A 553 -14.61 10.77 -12.15
N ALA A 554 -13.31 10.87 -11.85
CA ALA A 554 -12.54 9.75 -11.33
C ALA A 554 -13.07 9.28 -9.97
N TRP A 555 -13.52 10.21 -9.13
CA TRP A 555 -14.13 9.89 -7.84
C TRP A 555 -15.45 9.12 -8.01
N PHE A 556 -16.32 9.54 -8.93
CA PHE A 556 -17.58 8.84 -9.21
C PHE A 556 -17.35 7.41 -9.70
N MET A 557 -16.43 7.24 -10.65
CA MET A 557 -16.08 5.92 -11.20
C MET A 557 -15.38 5.05 -10.15
N SER A 558 -14.52 5.62 -9.33
CA SER A 558 -13.85 4.92 -8.23
C SER A 558 -14.85 4.37 -7.22
N ASN A 559 -15.86 5.16 -6.82
CA ASN A 559 -16.90 4.69 -5.90
C ASN A 559 -17.79 3.60 -6.53
N GLN A 560 -18.13 3.72 -7.82
CA GLN A 560 -18.88 2.67 -8.54
C GLN A 560 -18.08 1.36 -8.58
N GLU A 561 -16.81 1.43 -8.95
CA GLU A 561 -15.94 0.27 -9.03
C GLU A 561 -15.71 -0.35 -7.65
N THR A 562 -15.49 0.47 -6.62
CA THR A 562 -15.32 -0.01 -5.24
C THR A 562 -16.52 -0.83 -4.82
N SER A 563 -17.76 -0.36 -5.08
CA SER A 563 -18.98 -1.11 -4.78
C SER A 563 -19.11 -2.42 -5.58
N PHE A 564 -18.61 -2.44 -6.82
CA PHE A 564 -18.60 -3.65 -7.64
C PHE A 564 -17.61 -4.69 -7.11
N VAL A 565 -16.39 -4.27 -6.77
CA VAL A 565 -15.28 -5.14 -6.37
C VAL A 565 -15.38 -5.63 -4.92
N THR A 566 -16.30 -5.07 -4.11
CA THR A 566 -16.54 -5.46 -2.72
C THR A 566 -17.90 -6.17 -2.59
N ILE A 567 -18.95 -5.46 -2.13
CA ILE A 567 -20.29 -6.00 -1.92
C ILE A 567 -20.85 -6.71 -3.16
N GLY A 568 -20.57 -6.19 -4.36
CA GLY A 568 -20.92 -6.85 -5.62
C GLY A 568 -20.29 -8.24 -5.74
N GLN A 569 -18.95 -8.33 -5.75
CA GLN A 569 -18.24 -9.60 -5.83
C GLN A 569 -18.57 -10.56 -4.68
N ARG A 570 -18.74 -10.05 -3.46
CA ARG A 570 -19.12 -10.85 -2.29
C ARG A 570 -20.42 -11.59 -2.54
N VAL A 571 -21.47 -10.88 -2.93
CA VAL A 571 -22.80 -11.46 -3.19
C VAL A 571 -22.76 -12.43 -4.37
N LEU A 572 -22.01 -12.10 -5.42
CA LEU A 572 -21.80 -13.00 -6.57
C LEU A 572 -21.13 -14.32 -6.17
N ALA A 573 -20.17 -14.27 -5.24
CA ALA A 573 -19.42 -15.43 -4.78
C ALA A 573 -20.23 -16.27 -3.77
N ASN A 574 -20.92 -15.61 -2.84
CA ASN A 574 -21.76 -16.24 -1.83
C ASN A 574 -22.91 -15.29 -1.42
N PRO A 575 -24.19 -15.68 -1.58
CA PRO A 575 -24.71 -17.01 -1.87
C PRO A 575 -24.95 -17.31 -3.36
N LEU A 576 -24.82 -16.36 -4.28
CA LEU A 576 -25.30 -16.55 -5.66
C LEU A 576 -24.49 -17.59 -6.46
N LYS A 577 -23.21 -17.80 -6.12
CA LYS A 577 -22.30 -18.77 -6.77
C LYS A 577 -22.26 -18.60 -8.31
N VAL A 578 -22.26 -17.35 -8.76
CA VAL A 578 -22.13 -16.92 -10.17
C VAL A 578 -21.02 -15.87 -10.35
N ARG A 579 -20.08 -15.82 -9.41
CA ARG A 579 -18.86 -15.04 -9.57
C ARG A 579 -17.94 -15.72 -10.58
N PHE A 580 -17.56 -14.98 -11.61
CA PHE A 580 -16.62 -15.40 -12.65
C PHE A 580 -15.29 -14.67 -12.47
N HIS A 581 -14.42 -14.64 -13.49
CA HIS A 581 -13.20 -13.86 -13.47
C HIS A 581 -13.48 -12.46 -14.02
N TYR A 582 -13.68 -11.48 -13.15
CA TYR A 582 -14.02 -10.11 -13.56
C TYR A 582 -12.77 -9.22 -13.70
N GLY A 583 -11.74 -9.77 -14.35
CA GLY A 583 -10.43 -9.14 -14.49
C GLY A 583 -9.48 -9.42 -13.33
N HIS A 584 -8.29 -8.84 -13.44
CA HIS A 584 -7.13 -8.98 -12.55
C HIS A 584 -7.40 -8.20 -11.26
N PRO A 585 -7.19 -8.77 -10.04
CA PRO A 585 -5.97 -9.49 -9.68
C PRO A 585 -6.19 -10.89 -9.09
N ASP A 586 -7.09 -11.67 -9.69
CA ASP A 586 -7.41 -13.02 -9.24
C ASP A 586 -6.21 -13.98 -9.23
N VAL A 587 -6.25 -14.92 -8.29
CA VAL A 587 -5.30 -16.03 -8.20
C VAL A 587 -5.96 -17.32 -8.68
N PHE A 588 -5.35 -17.97 -9.67
CA PHE A 588 -5.85 -19.20 -10.29
C PHE A 588 -5.13 -20.42 -9.73
N ASP A 589 -5.84 -21.54 -9.60
CA ASP A 589 -5.22 -22.87 -9.56
C ASP A 589 -4.60 -23.12 -10.94
N ARG A 590 -3.28 -22.93 -11.02
CA ARG A 590 -2.56 -22.98 -12.30
C ARG A 590 -2.69 -24.36 -12.94
N ILE A 591 -2.64 -25.43 -12.15
CA ILE A 591 -2.70 -26.81 -12.64
C ILE A 591 -4.08 -27.10 -13.25
N PHE A 592 -5.14 -26.62 -12.59
CA PHE A 592 -6.49 -26.74 -13.10
C PHE A 592 -6.67 -26.01 -14.45
N HIS A 593 -6.23 -24.76 -14.55
CA HIS A 593 -6.54 -23.89 -15.70
C HIS A 593 -5.65 -24.13 -16.92
N ILE A 594 -4.36 -24.41 -16.76
CA ILE A 594 -3.46 -24.68 -17.91
C ILE A 594 -3.95 -25.90 -18.71
N THR A 595 -4.52 -26.90 -18.04
CA THR A 595 -5.02 -28.12 -18.69
C THR A 595 -6.43 -27.99 -19.26
N ARG A 596 -7.11 -26.85 -19.06
CA ARG A 596 -8.54 -26.68 -19.34
C ARG A 596 -8.93 -25.50 -20.21
N GLY A 597 -7.97 -24.77 -20.78
CA GLY A 597 -8.24 -23.65 -21.69
C GLY A 597 -7.55 -22.34 -21.32
N GLY A 598 -6.72 -22.34 -20.28
CA GLY A 598 -5.95 -21.18 -19.86
C GLY A 598 -6.74 -20.21 -18.97
N ILE A 599 -6.22 -18.99 -18.87
CA ILE A 599 -6.70 -17.93 -17.97
C ILE A 599 -7.45 -16.81 -18.70
N SER A 600 -7.60 -16.90 -20.02
CA SER A 600 -8.31 -15.94 -20.86
C SER A 600 -8.60 -16.57 -22.22
N LYS A 601 -9.49 -15.95 -23.01
CA LYS A 601 -9.92 -16.50 -24.31
C LYS A 601 -9.51 -15.61 -25.48
N ALA A 602 -8.63 -16.13 -26.34
CA ALA A 602 -7.97 -15.36 -27.39
C ALA A 602 -8.68 -15.29 -28.75
N SER A 603 -9.95 -15.67 -28.88
CA SER A 603 -10.59 -15.72 -30.22
C SER A 603 -10.69 -14.33 -30.86
N CYS A 604 -10.37 -14.26 -32.15
CA CYS A 604 -10.36 -13.02 -32.93
C CYS A 604 -11.77 -12.39 -33.06
N GLY A 605 -11.92 -11.14 -32.61
CA GLY A 605 -13.07 -10.28 -32.92
C GLY A 605 -14.41 -10.64 -32.28
N ILE A 606 -14.44 -11.59 -31.34
CA ILE A 606 -15.68 -12.05 -30.68
C ILE A 606 -15.60 -12.17 -29.15
N ASN A 607 -14.43 -11.99 -28.53
CA ASN A 607 -14.27 -12.09 -27.07
C ASN A 607 -13.44 -10.91 -26.54
N LEU A 608 -13.93 -9.67 -26.73
CA LEU A 608 -13.28 -8.45 -26.26
C LEU A 608 -13.17 -8.36 -24.73
N SER A 609 -14.08 -9.01 -24.00
CA SER A 609 -13.94 -9.24 -22.55
C SER A 609 -13.34 -10.62 -22.31
N GLU A 610 -12.08 -10.80 -22.66
CA GLU A 610 -11.37 -12.07 -22.68
C GLU A 610 -11.29 -12.76 -21.30
N ASP A 611 -11.23 -11.96 -20.22
CA ASP A 611 -10.98 -12.41 -18.86
C ASP A 611 -12.18 -13.19 -18.30
N ILE A 612 -13.41 -12.70 -18.52
CA ILE A 612 -14.62 -13.34 -17.98
C ILE A 612 -14.85 -14.76 -18.50
N PHE A 613 -14.37 -15.06 -19.71
CA PHE A 613 -14.45 -16.41 -20.28
C PHE A 613 -13.62 -17.43 -19.50
N ALA A 614 -12.56 -17.02 -18.81
CA ALA A 614 -11.84 -17.90 -17.91
C ALA A 614 -12.72 -18.34 -16.73
N GLY A 615 -13.52 -17.40 -16.19
CA GLY A 615 -14.50 -17.71 -15.16
C GLY A 615 -15.65 -18.60 -15.66
N PHE A 616 -16.15 -18.35 -16.87
CA PHE A 616 -17.14 -19.22 -17.51
C PHE A 616 -16.61 -20.64 -17.68
N ASN A 617 -15.40 -20.77 -18.22
CA ASN A 617 -14.75 -22.04 -18.43
C ASN A 617 -14.49 -22.76 -17.10
N SER A 618 -14.02 -22.06 -16.06
CA SER A 618 -13.89 -22.61 -14.72
C SER A 618 -15.19 -23.24 -14.24
N THR A 619 -16.28 -22.48 -14.31
CA THR A 619 -17.61 -22.91 -13.86
C THR A 619 -18.15 -24.08 -14.67
N LEU A 620 -18.01 -24.03 -16.00
CA LEU A 620 -18.39 -25.12 -16.91
C LEU A 620 -17.59 -26.41 -16.64
N ARG A 621 -16.33 -26.26 -16.22
CA ARG A 621 -15.44 -27.35 -15.84
C ARG A 621 -15.49 -27.67 -14.36
N ARG A 622 -16.58 -27.27 -13.68
CA ARG A 622 -16.87 -27.62 -12.29
C ARG A 622 -15.95 -26.96 -11.26
N GLY A 623 -15.17 -25.95 -11.61
CA GLY A 623 -14.41 -25.12 -10.67
C GLY A 623 -15.32 -24.28 -9.78
N ASN A 624 -14.84 -23.96 -8.57
CA ASN A 624 -15.46 -23.02 -7.65
C ASN A 624 -14.68 -21.70 -7.68
N VAL A 625 -15.38 -20.58 -7.53
CA VAL A 625 -14.80 -19.25 -7.60
C VAL A 625 -15.23 -18.47 -6.37
N THR A 626 -14.26 -18.02 -5.57
CA THR A 626 -14.46 -17.34 -4.29
C THR A 626 -14.00 -15.88 -4.37
N HIS A 627 -14.23 -15.11 -3.30
CA HIS A 627 -13.82 -13.71 -3.22
C HIS A 627 -13.40 -13.39 -1.79
N HIS A 628 -12.22 -12.76 -1.65
CA HIS A 628 -11.54 -12.51 -0.38
C HIS A 628 -11.17 -11.03 -0.30
N GLU A 629 -11.80 -10.33 0.65
CA GLU A 629 -11.68 -8.86 0.76
C GLU A 629 -10.61 -8.42 1.75
N TYR A 630 -10.07 -9.33 2.57
CA TYR A 630 -9.02 -9.01 3.53
C TYR A 630 -7.68 -8.69 2.87
N ILE A 631 -7.53 -8.90 1.57
CA ILE A 631 -6.34 -8.55 0.79
C ILE A 631 -6.76 -7.73 -0.43
N GLN A 632 -5.97 -6.70 -0.75
CA GLN A 632 -6.26 -5.81 -1.87
C GLN A 632 -5.03 -5.51 -2.73
N VAL A 633 -5.28 -5.19 -3.99
CA VAL A 633 -4.28 -4.76 -4.98
C VAL A 633 -4.69 -3.41 -5.55
N GLY A 634 -3.75 -2.49 -5.70
CA GLY A 634 -4.01 -1.19 -6.31
C GLY A 634 -4.35 -1.31 -7.80
N LYS A 635 -5.25 -0.48 -8.32
CA LYS A 635 -5.57 -0.39 -9.75
C LYS A 635 -5.70 1.05 -10.21
N GLY A 636 -4.99 1.38 -11.28
CA GLY A 636 -5.10 2.63 -11.98
C GLY A 636 -6.29 2.61 -12.92
N ARG A 637 -7.10 3.66 -12.88
CA ARG A 637 -8.21 3.85 -13.83
C ARG A 637 -8.07 5.18 -14.56
N ASP A 638 -8.69 5.19 -15.73
CA ASP A 638 -8.79 6.36 -16.59
C ASP A 638 -9.53 7.51 -15.89
N VAL A 639 -8.95 8.71 -15.93
CA VAL A 639 -9.45 9.88 -15.18
C VAL A 639 -10.21 10.88 -16.05
N GLY A 640 -10.02 10.83 -17.37
CA GLY A 640 -10.66 11.74 -18.32
C GLY A 640 -12.01 11.21 -18.83
N LEU A 641 -12.97 12.11 -19.07
CA LEU A 641 -14.31 11.76 -19.56
C LEU A 641 -14.30 10.89 -20.83
N ASN A 642 -13.46 11.25 -21.81
CA ASN A 642 -13.33 10.50 -23.06
C ASN A 642 -12.80 9.09 -22.83
N GLN A 643 -11.84 8.93 -21.94
CA GLN A 643 -11.28 7.61 -21.62
C GLN A 643 -12.29 6.75 -20.85
N ILE A 644 -12.99 7.34 -19.87
CA ILE A 644 -14.07 6.66 -19.14
C ILE A 644 -15.16 6.19 -20.10
N SER A 645 -15.58 7.04 -21.04
CA SER A 645 -16.58 6.69 -22.05
C SER A 645 -16.12 5.55 -22.96
N LEU A 646 -14.84 5.54 -23.38
CA LEU A 646 -14.24 4.46 -24.16
C LEU A 646 -14.12 3.15 -23.37
N PHE A 647 -13.80 3.24 -22.08
CA PHE A 647 -13.78 2.08 -21.18
C PHE A 647 -15.18 1.48 -21.05
N GLU A 648 -16.20 2.31 -20.76
CA GLU A 648 -17.59 1.85 -20.65
C GLU A 648 -18.11 1.26 -21.96
N ALA A 649 -17.70 1.83 -23.09
CA ALA A 649 -17.96 1.27 -24.41
C ALA A 649 -17.33 -0.13 -24.57
N LYS A 650 -16.07 -0.31 -24.15
CA LYS A 650 -15.37 -1.61 -24.19
C LYS A 650 -16.16 -2.67 -23.40
N VAL A 651 -16.54 -2.35 -22.16
CA VAL A 651 -17.26 -3.27 -21.28
C VAL A 651 -18.66 -3.60 -21.84
N ALA A 652 -19.38 -2.60 -22.36
CA ALA A 652 -20.69 -2.80 -22.95
C ALA A 652 -20.65 -3.66 -24.23
N CYS A 653 -19.70 -3.40 -25.13
CA CYS A 653 -19.47 -4.22 -26.31
C CYS A 653 -19.13 -5.67 -25.92
N GLY A 654 -18.22 -5.85 -24.96
CA GLY A 654 -17.84 -7.19 -24.49
C GLY A 654 -19.01 -7.96 -23.87
N ASN A 655 -19.93 -7.29 -23.18
CA ASN A 655 -21.17 -7.92 -22.69
C ASN A 655 -22.15 -8.28 -23.82
N GLY A 656 -22.20 -7.48 -24.89
CA GLY A 656 -22.94 -7.84 -26.10
C GLY A 656 -22.44 -9.15 -26.72
N GLU A 657 -21.12 -9.29 -26.84
CA GLU A 657 -20.49 -10.53 -27.32
C GLU A 657 -20.71 -11.72 -26.38
N GLN A 658 -20.64 -11.51 -25.06
CA GLN A 658 -20.96 -12.55 -24.07
C GLN A 658 -22.40 -13.06 -24.22
N THR A 659 -23.36 -12.16 -24.45
CA THR A 659 -24.78 -12.50 -24.63
C THR A 659 -24.99 -13.44 -25.82
N LEU A 660 -24.20 -13.25 -26.89
CA LEU A 660 -24.22 -14.09 -28.10
C LEU A 660 -23.33 -15.34 -27.99
N SER A 661 -22.59 -15.49 -26.90
CA SER A 661 -21.60 -16.55 -26.77
C SER A 661 -22.22 -17.92 -26.48
N ARG A 662 -21.60 -18.97 -27.03
CA ARG A 662 -21.94 -20.37 -26.69
C ARG A 662 -21.66 -20.70 -25.23
N ASP A 663 -20.78 -19.95 -24.57
CA ASP A 663 -20.40 -20.20 -23.17
C ASP A 663 -21.55 -19.83 -22.23
N ILE A 664 -22.20 -18.68 -22.42
CA ILE A 664 -23.42 -18.30 -21.70
C ILE A 664 -24.55 -19.30 -21.95
N TYR A 665 -24.75 -19.72 -23.21
CA TYR A 665 -25.75 -20.76 -23.53
C TYR A 665 -25.52 -22.06 -22.74
N ARG A 666 -24.26 -22.52 -22.69
CA ARG A 666 -23.88 -23.74 -21.95
C ARG A 666 -24.01 -23.56 -20.43
N LEU A 667 -23.66 -22.39 -19.90
CA LEU A 667 -23.84 -22.08 -18.48
C LEU A 667 -25.32 -22.15 -18.10
N GLY A 668 -26.20 -21.52 -18.90
CA GLY A 668 -27.65 -21.58 -18.70
C GLY A 668 -28.18 -23.01 -18.64
N HIS A 669 -27.72 -23.91 -19.51
CA HIS A 669 -28.14 -25.32 -19.50
C HIS A 669 -27.60 -26.15 -18.32
N ARG A 670 -26.60 -25.64 -17.59
CA ARG A 670 -25.96 -26.33 -16.47
C ARG A 670 -26.30 -25.72 -15.11
N PHE A 671 -26.82 -24.50 -15.08
CA PHE A 671 -27.29 -23.84 -13.88
C PHE A 671 -28.67 -24.33 -13.47
N ASP A 672 -28.88 -24.44 -12.17
CA ASP A 672 -30.22 -24.51 -11.60
C ASP A 672 -30.96 -23.18 -11.82
N PHE A 673 -32.27 -23.18 -11.55
CA PHE A 673 -33.13 -22.03 -11.76
C PHE A 673 -32.63 -20.77 -11.05
N PHE A 674 -32.17 -20.87 -9.80
CA PHE A 674 -31.74 -19.70 -9.02
C PHE A 674 -30.40 -19.16 -9.51
N ARG A 675 -29.45 -20.02 -9.86
CA ARG A 675 -28.17 -19.60 -10.46
C ARG A 675 -28.37 -19.03 -11.86
N MET A 676 -29.34 -19.55 -12.62
CA MET A 676 -29.72 -18.98 -13.93
C MET A 676 -30.27 -17.57 -13.76
N LEU A 677 -31.18 -17.35 -12.81
CA LEU A 677 -31.73 -16.04 -12.48
C LEU A 677 -30.64 -15.07 -12.01
N SER A 678 -29.75 -15.56 -11.14
CA SER A 678 -28.61 -14.80 -10.62
C SER A 678 -27.69 -14.37 -11.76
N CYS A 679 -27.28 -15.31 -12.62
CA CYS A 679 -26.46 -15.04 -13.79
C CYS A 679 -27.13 -14.02 -14.73
N TYR A 680 -28.44 -14.15 -14.97
CA TYR A 680 -29.18 -13.18 -15.78
C TYR A 680 -29.07 -11.77 -15.19
N PHE A 681 -29.44 -11.57 -13.93
CA PHE A 681 -29.43 -10.22 -13.34
C PHE A 681 -28.03 -9.61 -13.18
N THR A 682 -26.99 -10.42 -13.06
CA THR A 682 -25.63 -9.94 -12.75
C THR A 682 -24.72 -9.84 -13.96
N THR A 683 -25.08 -10.45 -15.09
CA THR A 683 -24.30 -10.41 -16.33
C THR A 683 -25.12 -9.82 -17.47
N VAL A 684 -25.70 -10.66 -18.32
CA VAL A 684 -26.34 -10.28 -19.59
C VAL A 684 -27.64 -9.49 -19.39
N GLY A 685 -28.44 -9.85 -18.38
CA GLY A 685 -29.73 -9.22 -18.11
C GLY A 685 -29.63 -7.79 -17.61
N PHE A 686 -28.52 -7.41 -16.94
CA PHE A 686 -28.26 -6.03 -16.55
C PHE A 686 -28.18 -5.10 -17.78
N TYR A 687 -27.46 -5.50 -18.83
CA TYR A 687 -27.32 -4.71 -20.05
C TYR A 687 -28.61 -4.70 -20.89
N ILE A 688 -29.31 -5.83 -20.96
CA ILE A 688 -30.64 -5.90 -21.61
C ILE A 688 -31.61 -4.95 -20.91
N SER A 689 -31.67 -5.00 -19.57
CA SER A 689 -32.54 -4.14 -18.78
C SER A 689 -32.17 -2.67 -18.93
N SER A 690 -30.88 -2.35 -18.91
CA SER A 690 -30.37 -0.98 -19.13
C SER A 690 -30.79 -0.44 -20.49
N MET A 691 -30.66 -1.26 -21.55
CA MET A 691 -31.11 -0.89 -22.89
C MET A 691 -32.62 -0.65 -22.95
N MET A 692 -33.40 -1.53 -22.32
CA MET A 692 -34.86 -1.37 -22.22
C MET A 692 -35.24 -0.09 -21.47
N VAL A 693 -34.56 0.24 -20.37
CA VAL A 693 -34.78 1.49 -19.62
C VAL A 693 -34.53 2.71 -20.51
N VAL A 694 -33.41 2.74 -21.24
CA VAL A 694 -33.09 3.86 -22.14
C VAL A 694 -34.14 3.99 -23.25
N ILE A 695 -34.56 2.89 -23.87
CA ILE A 695 -35.64 2.89 -24.88
C ILE A 695 -36.94 3.41 -24.29
N ILE A 696 -37.33 2.95 -23.10
CA ILE A 696 -38.55 3.39 -22.41
C ILE A 696 -38.48 4.89 -22.10
N VAL A 697 -37.33 5.41 -21.67
CA VAL A 697 -37.14 6.85 -21.44
C VAL A 697 -37.35 7.64 -22.73
N TYR A 698 -36.79 7.19 -23.86
CA TYR A 698 -37.05 7.85 -25.15
C TYR A 698 -38.52 7.79 -25.56
N VAL A 699 -39.15 6.62 -25.49
CA VAL A 699 -40.57 6.45 -25.81
C VAL A 699 -41.44 7.34 -24.90
N PHE A 700 -41.09 7.44 -23.62
CA PHE A 700 -41.77 8.31 -22.67
C PHE A 700 -41.59 9.80 -23.02
N LEU A 701 -40.37 10.26 -23.31
CA LEU A 701 -40.09 11.65 -23.62
C LEU A 701 -40.74 12.08 -24.95
N TYR A 702 -40.59 11.29 -26.00
CA TYR A 702 -41.21 11.57 -27.30
C TYR A 702 -42.73 11.40 -27.25
N GLY A 703 -43.22 10.37 -26.55
CA GLY A 703 -44.65 10.19 -26.29
C GLY A 703 -45.24 11.37 -25.55
N ARG A 704 -44.56 11.89 -24.52
CA ARG A 704 -44.98 13.09 -23.79
C ARG A 704 -44.95 14.34 -24.66
N LEU A 705 -43.87 14.56 -25.41
CA LEU A 705 -43.78 15.69 -26.33
C LEU A 705 -44.94 15.66 -27.34
N TYR A 706 -45.27 14.49 -27.86
CA TYR A 706 -46.43 14.30 -28.73
C TYR A 706 -47.75 14.61 -28.02
N LEU A 707 -47.96 14.16 -26.79
CA LEU A 707 -49.16 14.47 -25.99
C LEU A 707 -49.29 15.98 -25.70
N ALA A 708 -48.18 16.66 -25.43
CA ALA A 708 -48.14 18.09 -25.18
C ALA A 708 -48.46 18.90 -26.45
N LEU A 709 -47.83 18.56 -27.58
CA LEU A 709 -48.02 19.25 -28.86
C LEU A 709 -49.38 18.99 -29.50
N SER A 710 -49.96 17.80 -29.31
CA SER A 710 -51.29 17.46 -29.82
C SER A 710 -52.44 18.10 -29.03
N GLY A 711 -52.17 18.72 -27.88
CA GLY A 711 -53.18 19.20 -26.94
C GLY A 711 -53.92 18.08 -26.18
N LEU A 712 -53.58 16.82 -26.44
CA LEU A 712 -54.20 15.66 -25.80
C LEU A 712 -53.89 15.63 -24.30
N GLU A 713 -52.69 16.04 -23.89
CA GLU A 713 -52.34 16.20 -22.47
C GLU A 713 -53.32 17.11 -21.72
N LEU A 714 -53.70 18.24 -22.33
CA LEU A 714 -54.61 19.21 -21.73
C LEU A 714 -56.03 18.65 -21.64
N ALA A 715 -56.47 17.90 -22.67
CA ALA A 715 -57.74 17.18 -22.66
C ALA A 715 -57.78 16.08 -21.58
N ILE A 716 -56.73 15.26 -21.49
CA ILE A 716 -56.58 14.21 -20.48
C ILE A 716 -56.58 14.82 -19.07
N MET A 717 -55.83 15.90 -18.84
CA MET A 717 -55.75 16.58 -17.54
C MET A 717 -57.09 17.21 -17.14
N LYS A 718 -57.81 17.82 -18.09
CA LYS A 718 -59.15 18.37 -17.86
C LYS A 718 -60.13 17.26 -17.47
N GLN A 719 -60.10 16.13 -18.18
CA GLN A 719 -60.96 14.99 -17.90
C GLN A 719 -60.60 14.28 -16.58
N ALA A 720 -59.30 14.18 -16.26
CA ALA A 720 -58.82 13.64 -14.99
C ALA A 720 -59.30 14.50 -13.80
N ARG A 721 -59.23 15.84 -13.92
CA ARG A 721 -59.78 16.77 -12.91
C ARG A 721 -61.29 16.61 -12.75
N MET A 722 -62.04 16.55 -13.84
CA MET A 722 -63.49 16.39 -13.78
C MET A 722 -63.91 15.06 -13.13
N ARG A 723 -63.12 13.99 -13.31
CA ARG A 723 -63.40 12.67 -12.72
C ARG A 723 -62.79 12.44 -11.34
N GLY A 724 -62.02 13.39 -10.80
CA GLY A 724 -61.27 13.20 -9.55
C GLY A 724 -60.22 12.08 -9.62
N ASN A 725 -59.72 11.73 -10.82
CA ASN A 725 -58.75 10.64 -10.98
C ASN A 725 -57.33 11.11 -10.67
N THR A 726 -56.95 11.04 -9.39
CA THR A 726 -55.61 11.38 -8.89
C THR A 726 -54.52 10.48 -9.47
N ALA A 727 -54.82 9.20 -9.75
CA ALA A 727 -53.84 8.25 -10.29
C ALA A 727 -53.39 8.63 -11.70
N LEU A 728 -54.31 9.06 -12.58
CA LEU A 728 -53.96 9.52 -13.92
C LEU A 728 -53.14 10.82 -13.87
N GLN A 729 -53.48 11.76 -12.98
CA GLN A 729 -52.67 12.96 -12.75
C GLN A 729 -51.26 12.62 -12.24
N ALA A 730 -51.14 11.67 -11.31
CA ALA A 730 -49.86 11.24 -10.76
C ALA A 730 -49.01 10.49 -11.79
N ALA A 731 -49.62 9.63 -12.62
CA ALA A 731 -48.94 8.94 -13.72
C ALA A 731 -48.42 9.91 -14.80
N MET A 732 -49.09 11.06 -14.98
CA MET A 732 -48.58 12.17 -15.81
C MET A 732 -47.46 12.98 -15.11
N GLY A 733 -47.32 12.85 -13.79
CA GLY A 733 -46.24 13.44 -13.00
C GLY A 733 -44.91 12.76 -13.29
N SER A 734 -43.90 13.54 -13.68
CA SER A 734 -42.55 13.09 -14.07
C SER A 734 -41.70 12.48 -12.95
N GLN A 735 -42.25 12.26 -11.75
CA GLN A 735 -41.48 11.88 -10.55
C GLN A 735 -40.85 10.49 -10.62
N SER A 736 -41.40 9.57 -11.44
CA SER A 736 -40.90 8.18 -11.54
C SER A 736 -39.49 8.07 -12.14
N ILE A 737 -39.08 8.99 -13.03
CA ILE A 737 -37.75 8.94 -13.67
C ILE A 737 -36.63 9.26 -12.67
N VAL A 738 -36.87 10.21 -11.75
CA VAL A 738 -35.88 10.59 -10.72
C VAL A 738 -35.64 9.44 -9.73
N GLN A 739 -36.65 8.61 -9.45
CA GLN A 739 -36.53 7.48 -8.53
C GLN A 739 -35.58 6.39 -9.02
N LEU A 740 -35.50 6.14 -10.34
CA LEU A 740 -34.63 5.11 -10.91
C LEU A 740 -33.14 5.39 -10.67
N GLY A 741 -32.71 6.65 -10.84
CA GLY A 741 -31.32 7.04 -10.58
C GLY A 741 -30.91 6.87 -9.12
N LEU A 742 -31.83 7.14 -8.19
CA LEU A 742 -31.59 7.03 -6.76
C LEU A 742 -31.44 5.57 -6.31
N LEU A 743 -32.22 4.65 -6.88
CA LEU A 743 -32.11 3.22 -6.59
C LEU A 743 -30.77 2.62 -7.07
N MET A 744 -30.26 3.07 -8.22
CA MET A 744 -28.96 2.61 -8.72
C MET A 744 -27.78 3.10 -7.86
N ALA A 745 -27.94 4.18 -7.10
CA ALA A 745 -26.93 4.69 -6.18
C ALA A 745 -26.90 3.95 -4.83
N LEU A 746 -27.92 3.12 -4.53
CA LEU A 746 -28.04 2.46 -3.23
C LEU A 746 -26.85 1.55 -2.88
N PRO A 747 -26.33 0.67 -3.76
CA PRO A 747 -25.19 -0.18 -3.43
C PRO A 747 -23.94 0.63 -3.07
N MET A 748 -23.68 1.71 -3.80
CA MET A 748 -22.57 2.62 -3.53
C MET A 748 -22.74 3.30 -2.17
N PHE A 749 -23.94 3.78 -1.84
CA PHE A 749 -24.23 4.39 -0.55
C PHE A 749 -24.04 3.41 0.61
N MET A 750 -24.49 2.16 0.44
CA MET A 750 -24.32 1.09 1.42
C MET A 750 -22.85 0.76 1.64
N GLU A 751 -22.06 0.67 0.58
CA GLU A 751 -20.62 0.38 0.68
C GLU A 751 -19.88 1.48 1.44
N ILE A 752 -20.07 2.75 1.07
CA ILE A 752 -19.45 3.88 1.79
C ILE A 752 -19.92 3.91 3.25
N GLY A 753 -21.19 3.57 3.51
CA GLY A 753 -21.76 3.49 4.85
C GLY A 753 -21.12 2.40 5.72
N LEU A 754 -20.80 1.25 5.13
CA LEU A 754 -20.13 0.13 5.80
C LEU A 754 -18.66 0.43 6.08
N GLU A 755 -17.94 1.06 5.14
CA GLU A 755 -16.50 1.31 5.29
C GLU A 755 -16.16 2.54 6.12
N ARG A 756 -16.91 3.65 5.94
CA ARG A 756 -16.59 4.96 6.52
C ARG A 756 -17.66 5.47 7.49
N GLY A 757 -18.71 4.68 7.71
CA GLY A 757 -19.87 5.05 8.51
C GLY A 757 -20.92 5.85 7.73
N PHE A 758 -22.18 5.64 8.10
CA PHE A 758 -23.33 6.25 7.42
C PHE A 758 -23.36 7.79 7.42
N ARG A 759 -22.77 8.44 8.43
CA ARG A 759 -22.66 9.90 8.47
C ARG A 759 -21.76 10.42 7.35
N SER A 760 -20.61 9.78 7.16
CA SER A 760 -19.67 10.09 6.07
C SER A 760 -20.30 9.80 4.72
N ALA A 761 -20.99 8.66 4.59
CA ALA A 761 -21.70 8.28 3.37
C ALA A 761 -22.77 9.28 2.95
N LEU A 762 -23.52 9.84 3.91
CA LEU A 762 -24.50 10.89 3.63
C LEU A 762 -23.83 12.18 3.16
N GLY A 763 -22.72 12.58 3.79
CA GLY A 763 -21.93 13.73 3.36
C GLY A 763 -21.39 13.56 1.94
N ASP A 764 -20.75 12.43 1.66
CA ASP A 764 -20.18 12.10 0.35
C ASP A 764 -21.27 12.07 -0.72
N PHE A 765 -22.43 11.46 -0.44
CA PHE A 765 -23.55 11.42 -1.37
C PHE A 765 -24.06 12.82 -1.73
N ILE A 766 -24.21 13.71 -0.75
CA ILE A 766 -24.63 15.10 -1.01
C ILE A 766 -23.60 15.82 -1.90
N ILE A 767 -22.30 15.66 -1.60
CA ILE A 767 -21.23 16.26 -2.40
C ILE A 767 -21.25 15.72 -3.84
N MET A 768 -21.41 14.41 -4.03
CA MET A 768 -21.53 13.80 -5.36
C MET A 768 -22.71 14.37 -6.15
N GLN A 769 -23.87 14.53 -5.51
CA GLN A 769 -25.04 15.12 -6.17
C GLN A 769 -24.81 16.58 -6.56
N LEU A 770 -24.18 17.39 -5.69
CA LEU A 770 -23.79 18.77 -5.99
C LEU A 770 -22.81 18.85 -7.18
N GLN A 771 -21.96 17.84 -7.35
CA GLN A 771 -21.04 17.72 -8.48
C GLN A 771 -21.70 17.06 -9.72
N LEU A 772 -23.03 16.99 -9.78
CA LEU A 772 -23.81 16.47 -10.91
C LEU A 772 -23.57 14.98 -11.25
N CYS A 773 -23.26 14.17 -10.23
CA CYS A 773 -23.02 12.74 -10.39
C CYS A 773 -24.17 11.98 -11.09
N SER A 774 -25.43 12.33 -10.78
CA SER A 774 -26.61 11.73 -11.44
C SER A 774 -26.67 12.00 -12.94
N VAL A 775 -26.23 13.18 -13.38
CA VAL A 775 -26.16 13.54 -14.81
C VAL A 775 -25.10 12.67 -15.48
N PHE A 776 -23.91 12.58 -14.87
CA PHE A 776 -22.82 11.75 -15.38
C PHE A 776 -23.23 10.28 -15.55
N PHE A 777 -23.86 9.66 -14.54
CA PHE A 777 -24.29 8.27 -14.63
C PHE A 777 -25.41 8.05 -15.65
N THR A 778 -26.26 9.05 -15.89
CA THR A 778 -27.26 8.99 -16.98
C THR A 778 -26.58 8.92 -18.34
N PHE A 779 -25.54 9.72 -18.57
CA PHE A 779 -24.75 9.64 -19.81
C PHE A 779 -23.98 8.31 -19.92
N SER A 780 -23.37 7.83 -18.83
CA SER A 780 -22.72 6.51 -18.80
C SER A 780 -23.69 5.39 -19.17
N LEU A 781 -24.92 5.42 -18.65
CA LEU A 781 -25.97 4.45 -18.99
C LEU A 781 -26.34 4.50 -20.48
N GLY A 782 -26.46 5.71 -21.04
CA GLY A 782 -26.67 5.91 -22.48
C GLY A 782 -25.55 5.32 -23.33
N THR A 783 -24.28 5.56 -22.95
CA THR A 783 -23.10 4.97 -23.60
C THR A 783 -23.15 3.44 -23.54
N LYS A 784 -23.41 2.85 -22.35
CA LYS A 784 -23.55 1.40 -22.18
C LYS A 784 -24.61 0.82 -23.11
N SER A 785 -25.81 1.41 -23.11
CA SER A 785 -26.93 0.98 -23.94
C SER A 785 -26.60 1.07 -25.44
N HIS A 786 -25.99 2.17 -25.88
CA HIS A 786 -25.66 2.37 -27.30
C HIS A 786 -24.66 1.31 -27.80
N TYR A 787 -23.54 1.12 -27.09
CA TYR A 787 -22.51 0.19 -27.51
C TYR A 787 -22.96 -1.27 -27.38
N PHE A 788 -23.68 -1.61 -26.32
CA PHE A 788 -24.30 -2.94 -26.18
C PHE A 788 -25.26 -3.24 -27.33
N GLY A 789 -26.23 -2.36 -27.59
CA GLY A 789 -27.21 -2.53 -28.67
C GLY A 789 -26.56 -2.62 -30.05
N ARG A 790 -25.53 -1.81 -30.30
CA ARG A 790 -24.74 -1.87 -31.53
C ARG A 790 -24.09 -3.24 -31.73
N THR A 791 -23.46 -3.80 -30.69
CA THR A 791 -22.85 -5.13 -30.77
C THR A 791 -23.88 -6.22 -31.01
N ILE A 792 -25.05 -6.14 -30.39
CA ILE A 792 -26.13 -7.11 -30.63
C ILE A 792 -26.66 -7.04 -32.08
N LEU A 793 -26.85 -5.82 -32.62
CA LEU A 793 -27.45 -5.62 -33.94
C LEU A 793 -26.48 -5.85 -35.10
N HIS A 794 -25.25 -5.38 -34.98
CA HIS A 794 -24.27 -5.37 -36.07
C HIS A 794 -23.12 -6.35 -35.88
N GLY A 795 -22.93 -6.87 -34.66
CA GLY A 795 -21.77 -7.68 -34.31
C GLY A 795 -20.46 -6.89 -34.28
N GLY A 796 -19.46 -7.51 -33.67
CA GLY A 796 -18.08 -7.04 -33.63
C GLY A 796 -17.83 -5.90 -32.64
N ALA A 797 -16.77 -6.06 -31.86
CA ALA A 797 -16.16 -5.00 -31.09
C ALA A 797 -14.68 -4.87 -31.46
N LYS A 798 -14.16 -3.64 -31.48
CA LYS A 798 -12.73 -3.40 -31.64
C LYS A 798 -12.19 -2.80 -30.35
N TYR A 799 -11.10 -3.37 -29.86
CA TYR A 799 -10.32 -2.74 -28.79
C TYR A 799 -9.89 -1.34 -29.25
N LYS A 800 -10.22 -0.33 -28.43
CA LYS A 800 -9.67 1.01 -28.55
C LYS A 800 -8.79 1.22 -27.33
N ALA A 801 -7.52 1.58 -27.55
CA ALA A 801 -6.64 1.95 -26.45
C ALA A 801 -7.23 3.18 -25.74
N THR A 802 -7.54 3.04 -24.46
CA THR A 802 -7.66 4.22 -23.59
C THR A 802 -6.23 4.70 -23.36
N GLY A 803 -5.94 5.97 -23.63
CA GLY A 803 -4.60 6.50 -23.35
C GLY A 803 -4.28 6.26 -21.87
N ARG A 804 -3.07 5.80 -21.52
CA ARG A 804 -2.68 5.61 -20.12
C ARG A 804 -1.64 6.67 -19.78
N GLY A 805 -1.99 7.61 -18.91
CA GLY A 805 -1.13 8.73 -18.53
C GLY A 805 -1.93 9.83 -17.82
N PHE A 806 -1.22 10.82 -17.26
CA PHE A 806 -1.85 12.04 -16.77
C PHE A 806 -2.46 12.77 -17.97
N VAL A 807 -3.78 12.67 -18.14
CA VAL A 807 -4.47 13.42 -19.19
C VAL A 807 -4.65 14.84 -18.70
N VAL A 808 -3.62 15.64 -18.87
CA VAL A 808 -3.72 17.10 -18.78
C VAL A 808 -4.08 17.65 -20.17
N ARG A 809 -4.83 16.92 -21.00
CA ARG A 809 -5.17 17.37 -22.35
C ARG A 809 -6.61 17.83 -22.43
N HIS A 810 -6.79 19.11 -22.75
CA HIS A 810 -8.09 19.64 -23.17
C HIS A 810 -8.36 19.19 -24.61
N VAL A 811 -9.49 18.53 -24.83
CA VAL A 811 -10.00 18.29 -26.17
C VAL A 811 -10.98 19.41 -26.47
N LYS A 812 -10.71 20.22 -27.51
CA LYS A 812 -11.68 21.21 -27.98
C LYS A 812 -12.98 20.49 -28.32
N PHE A 813 -14.10 20.97 -27.78
CA PHE A 813 -15.41 20.52 -28.25
C PHE A 813 -15.51 20.94 -29.73
N PRO A 814 -15.76 20.01 -30.66
CA PRO A 814 -15.83 20.32 -32.09
C PRO A 814 -16.94 21.31 -32.43
#